data_AF-A0A895XVV7-F1
#
_entry.id   AF-A0A895XVV7-F1
#
_cell.length_a   1.000
_cell.length_b   1.000
_cell.length_c   1.000
_cell.angle_alpha   90.00
_cell.angle_beta   90.00
_cell.angle_gamma   90.00
#
_symmetry.space_group_name_H-M   'P 1'
#
loop_
_entity.id
_entity.type
_entity.pdbx_description
1 polymer ?
#
loop_
_entity_poly.entity_id
_entity_poly.type
_entity_poly.pdbx_seq_one_letter_code
_entity_poly.pdbx_strand_id
1 'polypeptide(L)'
;MYAPPRPPWYTNTKIALPICLVAVVAVAFALLVVVFKFDNAPTGTLHTDPATHFDNVPAIDLSYTYIAPDGTESAGQLTITEEGYATGSVIDQFAGVATVHTTPEGSAVWADEDWWSRRAPSYASQVKNQWIQLDPGTALPIDLAAEFNPSSLPEVIRTINDDGVLDPDLTSYQGIPAVALNLQDWTLIRSSSAPIEVMALFGPIDTDLFQFQTASAHTTDVPAVQVPWDGHQAEIEIELTQAAGGTALGTIAIAPHPASPETAKATKDASTDTLNGHNTDPDATNTPVETQPPPPLSDFPLVAPELIATINAKDCFTDTCTWTATIRNIGNGPGEASVTASATPGMSAVTESLGIIQPGGEASTSIMSFTNPAPKPAPGQTTSITINYTVVTYAPQIGGSNAPRYRDLVDRLGGYQAQPALDRVLRPLAMPAKDIAVEAMHSMLDDDVSVDDVLDAIVQATQANPAQAKYADTPLLRRLTDAGDRFTSWAVLAEHLSSPDPTRYAAYVPGLQSAATELGNAAAPTVGLTYLPSDEIASLDAVIISDYPDTEAMHCTGVIVVPGTDLATSINQAVTNANQQAENCTVHARLVIPDTNRDLWAAGRPEMQTRLQPAVSILCESGEPAFENLTVITGAGNYTWTLTSLCTSTTSLTEQQKVERLNSLNLPDSVIKELVADQHITVGTNNEITAINWRNPARACRPAYTNGGASHEPTSGNRDYYLDGYKAVFSAGYLCKPLRDGGKADYNPLWNWPKPKNPLASEGGFSVFQRCHLVARQLGGAGTDPGNLVTCFWRTNLIMKEIESPTKRRVTQGEHIFYFSMPQYNGINGELSGIRVIAIGNQGFFRDECYTNEFYDPTSVPDASC
;
A
#
# COMPACT_ATOMS: atom_id res chain seq x y z
N MET A 1 62.46 -57.10 -6.21
CA MET A 1 61.77 -56.06 -7.01
C MET A 1 60.53 -56.68 -7.63
N TYR A 2 59.35 -56.38 -7.10
CA TYR A 2 58.05 -56.63 -7.75
C TYR A 2 57.12 -55.50 -7.31
N ALA A 3 56.72 -54.64 -8.25
CA ALA A 3 55.73 -53.60 -8.03
C ALA A 3 54.33 -54.18 -8.26
N PRO A 4 53.33 -53.85 -7.42
CA PRO A 4 51.97 -54.35 -7.58
C PRO A 4 51.23 -53.61 -8.72
N PRO A 5 50.24 -54.26 -9.36
CA PRO A 5 49.45 -53.63 -10.41
C PRO A 5 48.50 -52.58 -9.80
N ARG A 6 48.49 -51.37 -10.38
CA ARG A 6 47.49 -50.35 -10.04
C ARG A 6 46.16 -50.70 -10.73
N PRO A 7 45.01 -50.58 -10.06
CA PRO A 7 43.71 -50.79 -10.69
C PRO A 7 43.38 -49.65 -11.67
N PRO A 8 42.69 -49.94 -12.78
CA PRO A 8 42.24 -48.92 -13.72
C PRO A 8 41.03 -48.16 -13.15
N TRP A 9 41.28 -47.02 -12.52
CA TRP A 9 40.26 -46.12 -11.98
C TRP A 9 39.24 -45.63 -13.02
N TYR A 10 39.57 -45.73 -14.32
CA TYR A 10 38.71 -45.37 -15.44
C TYR A 10 37.56 -46.35 -15.73
N THR A 11 37.50 -47.50 -15.05
CA THR A 11 36.39 -48.48 -15.22
C THR A 11 35.24 -48.28 -14.23
N ASN A 12 35.41 -47.45 -13.19
CA ASN A 12 34.36 -47.17 -12.24
C ASN A 12 33.49 -46.00 -12.75
N THR A 13 32.37 -46.34 -13.39
CA THR A 13 31.40 -45.37 -13.92
C THR A 13 30.87 -44.41 -12.86
N LYS A 14 30.90 -44.77 -11.56
CA LYS A 14 30.53 -43.86 -10.47
C LYS A 14 31.53 -42.74 -10.19
N ILE A 15 32.77 -42.84 -10.68
CA ILE A 15 33.83 -41.83 -10.52
C ILE A 15 34.10 -41.11 -11.84
N ALA A 16 34.06 -41.84 -12.96
CA ALA A 16 34.31 -41.25 -14.28
C ALA A 16 33.20 -40.27 -14.70
N LEU A 17 31.94 -40.55 -14.39
CA LEU A 17 30.82 -39.66 -14.77
C LEU A 17 30.88 -38.27 -14.12
N PRO A 18 31.07 -38.12 -12.79
CA PRO A 18 31.16 -36.79 -12.18
C PRO A 18 32.40 -36.02 -12.63
N ILE A 19 33.54 -36.68 -12.89
CA ILE A 19 34.75 -36.01 -13.40
C ILE A 19 34.53 -35.50 -14.84
N CYS A 20 33.88 -36.29 -15.69
CA CYS A 20 33.50 -35.84 -17.02
C CYS A 20 32.47 -34.71 -16.97
N LEU A 21 31.51 -34.75 -16.04
CA LEU A 21 30.52 -33.68 -15.89
C LEU A 21 31.18 -32.36 -15.46
N VAL A 22 32.10 -32.40 -14.50
CA VAL A 22 32.88 -31.22 -14.07
C VAL A 22 33.73 -30.68 -15.21
N ALA A 23 34.35 -31.54 -16.02
CA ALA A 23 35.13 -31.12 -17.18
C ALA A 23 34.24 -30.49 -18.28
N VAL A 24 33.05 -31.03 -18.54
CA VAL A 24 32.10 -30.46 -19.51
C VAL A 24 31.56 -29.13 -19.01
N VAL A 25 31.22 -29.01 -17.72
CA VAL A 25 30.79 -27.74 -17.12
C VAL A 25 31.92 -26.71 -17.18
N ALA A 26 33.16 -27.08 -16.85
CA ALA A 26 34.29 -26.17 -16.93
C ALA A 26 34.60 -25.71 -18.37
N VAL A 27 34.47 -26.60 -19.35
CA VAL A 27 34.63 -26.26 -20.78
C VAL A 27 33.46 -25.42 -21.29
N ALA A 28 32.23 -25.70 -20.86
CA ALA A 28 31.06 -24.88 -21.18
C ALA A 28 31.18 -23.48 -20.56
N PHE A 29 31.68 -23.38 -19.32
CA PHE A 29 31.95 -22.10 -18.65
C PHE A 29 33.08 -21.33 -19.32
N ALA A 30 34.17 -22.01 -19.72
CA ALA A 30 35.25 -21.39 -20.46
C ALA A 30 34.81 -20.94 -21.87
N LEU A 31 33.92 -21.68 -22.53
CA LEU A 31 33.33 -21.29 -23.81
C LEU A 31 32.34 -20.13 -23.64
N LEU A 32 31.55 -20.09 -22.56
CA LEU A 32 30.69 -18.95 -22.22
C LEU A 32 31.52 -17.69 -21.97
N VAL A 33 32.62 -17.79 -21.23
CA VAL A 33 33.55 -16.66 -20.97
C VAL A 33 34.28 -16.22 -22.25
N VAL A 34 34.52 -17.12 -23.21
CA VAL A 34 35.16 -16.79 -24.50
C VAL A 34 34.16 -16.26 -25.53
N VAL A 35 32.88 -16.63 -25.45
CA VAL A 35 31.79 -16.05 -26.28
C VAL A 35 31.36 -14.68 -25.75
N PHE A 36 31.49 -14.41 -24.45
CA PHE A 36 31.50 -13.05 -23.88
C PHE A 36 32.86 -12.33 -24.04
N LYS A 37 33.58 -12.60 -25.13
CA LYS A 37 34.61 -11.65 -25.57
C LYS A 37 33.90 -10.41 -26.09
N PHE A 38 33.98 -9.35 -25.29
CA PHE A 38 33.82 -7.95 -25.69
C PHE A 38 34.49 -7.70 -27.04
N ASP A 39 33.74 -7.82 -28.13
CA ASP A 39 34.10 -7.20 -29.39
C ASP A 39 33.96 -5.69 -29.18
N ASN A 40 35.10 -5.02 -29.11
CA ASN A 40 35.26 -3.57 -29.05
C ASN A 40 34.64 -2.89 -27.82
N ALA A 41 35.13 -3.19 -26.62
CA ALA A 41 35.05 -2.20 -25.55
C ALA A 41 35.99 -1.03 -25.94
N PRO A 42 35.47 0.17 -26.24
CA PRO A 42 36.32 1.33 -26.44
C PRO A 42 37.05 1.58 -25.11
N THR A 43 38.36 1.78 -25.14
CA THR A 43 39.15 2.24 -23.98
C THR A 43 38.86 3.71 -23.67
N GLY A 44 37.59 4.11 -23.73
CA GLY A 44 37.10 5.43 -23.39
C GLY A 44 37.06 5.59 -21.87
N THR A 45 37.31 6.81 -21.43
CA THR A 45 36.93 7.27 -20.08
C THR A 45 35.51 6.79 -19.78
N LEU A 46 35.33 6.07 -18.66
CA LEU A 46 33.99 5.76 -18.15
C LEU A 46 33.25 7.09 -18.03
N HIS A 47 32.27 7.30 -18.90
CA HIS A 47 31.39 8.45 -18.80
C HIS A 47 30.69 8.35 -17.45
N THR A 48 30.80 9.39 -16.63
CA THR A 48 30.14 9.47 -15.31
C THR A 48 28.68 9.93 -15.42
N ASP A 49 28.26 10.31 -16.64
CA ASP A 49 26.92 10.77 -16.96
C ASP A 49 26.02 9.56 -17.32
N PRO A 50 25.09 9.16 -16.44
CA PRO A 50 24.15 8.07 -16.72
C PRO A 50 23.23 8.32 -17.91
N ALA A 51 22.99 9.58 -18.28
CA ALA A 51 22.15 9.91 -19.42
C ALA A 51 22.77 9.48 -20.76
N THR A 52 24.10 9.40 -20.84
CA THR A 52 24.80 9.03 -22.09
C THR A 52 24.47 7.63 -22.60
N HIS A 53 23.97 6.74 -21.73
CA HIS A 53 23.54 5.40 -22.15
C HIS A 53 22.26 5.43 -22.99
N PHE A 54 21.47 6.50 -22.87
CA PHE A 54 20.21 6.72 -23.56
C PHE A 54 20.33 7.76 -24.69
N ASP A 55 21.46 8.48 -24.78
CA ASP A 55 21.70 9.41 -25.87
C ASP A 55 21.76 8.68 -27.22
N ASN A 56 20.91 9.08 -28.17
CA ASN A 56 20.85 8.54 -29.55
C ASN A 56 20.49 7.05 -29.63
N VAL A 57 19.88 6.46 -28.59
CA VAL A 57 19.33 5.11 -28.71
C VAL A 57 18.03 5.16 -29.52
N PRO A 58 17.79 4.21 -30.43
CA PRO A 58 16.62 4.26 -31.30
C PRO A 58 15.31 3.96 -30.53
N ALA A 59 15.41 3.26 -29.39
CA ALA A 59 14.32 3.00 -28.47
C ALA A 59 14.82 2.67 -27.05
N ILE A 60 13.91 2.74 -26.08
CA ILE A 60 14.09 2.38 -24.68
C ILE A 60 13.02 1.35 -24.29
N ASP A 61 13.43 0.27 -23.66
CA ASP A 61 12.56 -0.64 -22.92
C ASP A 61 12.37 -0.10 -21.50
N LEU A 62 11.12 0.11 -21.12
CA LEU A 62 10.71 0.78 -19.90
C LEU A 62 9.78 -0.16 -19.13
N SER A 63 10.27 -0.72 -18.02
CA SER A 63 9.38 -1.28 -17.01
C SER A 63 8.88 -0.16 -16.12
N TYR A 64 7.60 -0.13 -15.80
CA TYR A 64 7.04 0.92 -14.96
C TYR A 64 6.02 0.40 -13.95
N THR A 65 5.86 1.20 -12.90
CA THR A 65 4.79 1.08 -11.90
C THR A 65 4.25 2.49 -11.67
N TYR A 66 2.95 2.68 -11.88
CA TYR A 66 2.23 3.92 -11.65
C TYR A 66 1.24 3.72 -10.51
N ILE A 67 1.25 4.63 -9.53
CA ILE A 67 0.29 4.68 -8.45
C ILE A 67 -0.58 5.91 -8.66
N ALA A 68 -1.87 5.69 -8.88
CA ALA A 68 -2.86 6.75 -9.04
C ALA A 68 -3.14 7.47 -7.70
N PRO A 69 -3.72 8.69 -7.74
CA PRO A 69 -4.13 9.41 -6.54
C PRO A 69 -5.09 8.63 -5.62
N ASP A 70 -5.86 7.70 -6.18
CA ASP A 70 -6.77 6.82 -5.44
C ASP A 70 -6.07 5.60 -4.79
N GLY A 71 -4.73 5.50 -4.90
CA GLY A 71 -3.92 4.39 -4.38
C GLY A 71 -3.79 3.19 -5.32
N THR A 72 -4.34 3.28 -6.53
CA THR A 72 -4.29 2.20 -7.49
C THR A 72 -2.95 2.05 -8.18
N GLU A 73 -2.43 0.84 -8.20
CA GLU A 73 -1.25 0.47 -8.95
C GLU A 73 -1.58 -0.06 -10.36
N SER A 74 -0.88 0.47 -11.36
CA SER A 74 -0.76 -0.11 -12.70
C SER A 74 0.70 -0.36 -12.99
N ALA A 75 1.06 -1.57 -13.39
CA ALA A 75 2.43 -1.94 -13.74
C ALA A 75 2.51 -2.45 -15.17
N GLY A 76 3.65 -2.31 -15.81
CA GLY A 76 3.77 -2.74 -17.19
C GLY A 76 5.17 -2.66 -17.76
N GLN A 77 5.25 -3.01 -19.03
CA GLN A 77 6.46 -2.91 -19.83
C GLN A 77 6.12 -2.29 -21.17
N LEU A 78 6.88 -1.29 -21.59
CA LEU A 78 6.73 -0.60 -22.86
C LEU A 78 8.08 -0.45 -23.54
N THR A 79 8.15 -0.67 -24.84
CA THR A 79 9.25 -0.18 -25.67
C THR A 79 8.82 1.14 -26.27
N ILE A 80 9.63 2.20 -26.12
CA ILE A 80 9.36 3.56 -26.61
C ILE A 80 10.49 3.98 -27.55
N THR A 81 10.15 4.35 -28.78
CA THR A 81 11.10 4.84 -29.80
C THR A 81 11.39 6.33 -29.66
N GLU A 82 12.50 6.79 -30.23
CA GLU A 82 12.83 8.23 -30.33
C GLU A 82 11.73 9.04 -31.03
N GLU A 83 11.05 8.43 -32.00
CA GLU A 83 10.01 9.08 -32.78
C GLU A 83 8.63 9.08 -32.07
N GLY A 84 8.52 8.64 -30.81
CA GLY A 84 7.26 8.65 -30.06
C GLY A 84 6.32 7.46 -30.34
N TYR A 85 6.78 6.40 -31.02
CA TYR A 85 6.06 5.13 -31.08
C TYR A 85 6.28 4.33 -29.81
N ALA A 86 5.25 3.65 -29.32
CA ALA A 86 5.39 2.71 -28.21
C ALA A 86 4.56 1.44 -28.40
N THR A 87 5.04 0.32 -27.86
CA THR A 87 4.30 -0.96 -27.77
C THR A 87 4.55 -1.58 -26.40
N GLY A 88 3.55 -2.25 -25.83
CA GLY A 88 3.76 -3.01 -24.62
C GLY A 88 2.48 -3.41 -23.90
N SER A 89 2.64 -3.83 -22.64
CA SER A 89 1.54 -4.33 -21.82
C SER A 89 1.39 -3.53 -20.54
N VAL A 90 0.14 -3.44 -20.08
CA VAL A 90 -0.29 -2.80 -18.85
C VAL A 90 -1.12 -3.81 -18.08
N ILE A 91 -0.77 -3.98 -16.81
CA ILE A 91 -1.49 -4.79 -15.84
C ILE A 91 -1.95 -3.84 -14.75
N ASP A 92 -3.24 -3.77 -14.54
CA ASP A 92 -3.80 -3.03 -13.41
C ASP A 92 -4.21 -4.05 -12.35
N GLN A 93 -3.73 -3.83 -11.12
CA GLN A 93 -3.88 -4.79 -10.04
C GLN A 93 -5.36 -5.10 -9.73
N PHE A 94 -6.25 -4.16 -10.05
CA PHE A 94 -7.68 -4.30 -9.87
C PHE A 94 -8.42 -4.62 -11.16
N ALA A 95 -7.90 -4.22 -12.31
CA ALA A 95 -8.56 -4.36 -13.60
C ALA A 95 -7.63 -5.00 -14.63
N GLY A 96 -8.04 -6.14 -15.18
CA GLY A 96 -7.26 -7.09 -15.97
C GLY A 96 -5.99 -6.63 -16.70
N VAL A 97 -5.90 -6.92 -18.00
CA VAL A 97 -4.67 -6.70 -18.78
C VAL A 97 -4.99 -6.01 -20.09
N ALA A 98 -4.09 -5.10 -20.48
CA ALA A 98 -4.15 -4.38 -21.74
C ALA A 98 -2.82 -4.43 -22.50
N THR A 99 -2.90 -4.45 -23.81
CA THR A 99 -1.80 -4.19 -24.74
C THR A 99 -2.01 -2.80 -25.33
N VAL A 100 -0.97 -1.96 -25.33
CA VAL A 100 -1.05 -0.56 -25.77
C VAL A 100 -0.07 -0.34 -26.91
N HIS A 101 -0.57 0.18 -28.02
CA HIS A 101 0.23 0.65 -29.15
C HIS A 101 0.03 2.15 -29.33
N THR A 102 1.10 2.92 -29.29
CA THR A 102 1.08 4.38 -29.46
C THR A 102 1.90 4.75 -30.69
N THR A 103 1.42 5.75 -31.41
CA THR A 103 2.15 6.53 -32.42
C THR A 103 2.04 8.02 -32.04
N PRO A 104 2.81 8.92 -32.67
CA PRO A 104 2.63 10.36 -32.48
C PRO A 104 1.23 10.90 -32.82
N GLU A 105 0.44 10.12 -33.57
CA GLU A 105 -0.90 10.50 -34.02
C GLU A 105 -2.01 9.97 -33.10
N GLY A 106 -1.70 9.02 -32.20
CA GLY A 106 -2.64 8.50 -31.22
C GLY A 106 -2.29 7.12 -30.67
N SER A 107 -3.16 6.58 -29.82
CA SER A 107 -3.00 5.27 -29.20
C SER A 107 -4.15 4.32 -29.53
N ALA A 108 -3.82 3.04 -29.67
CA ALA A 108 -4.76 1.94 -29.74
C ALA A 108 -4.54 0.99 -28.56
N VAL A 109 -5.61 0.49 -27.98
CA VAL A 109 -5.58 -0.43 -26.84
C VAL A 109 -6.40 -1.67 -27.12
N TRP A 110 -5.82 -2.83 -26.85
CA TRP A 110 -6.50 -4.11 -26.80
C TRP A 110 -6.56 -4.55 -25.35
N ALA A 111 -7.72 -4.86 -24.81
CA ALA A 111 -7.83 -5.27 -23.42
C ALA A 111 -9.02 -6.18 -23.13
N ASP A 112 -8.98 -6.83 -21.97
CA ASP A 112 -10.09 -7.64 -21.47
C ASP A 112 -11.24 -6.78 -20.92
N GLU A 113 -12.31 -7.46 -20.51
CA GLU A 113 -13.52 -6.82 -19.99
C GLU A 113 -13.29 -6.09 -18.66
N ASP A 114 -12.37 -6.56 -17.82
CA ASP A 114 -12.13 -5.99 -16.50
C ASP A 114 -11.40 -4.65 -16.64
N TRP A 115 -10.37 -4.60 -17.49
CA TRP A 115 -9.68 -3.37 -17.85
C TRP A 115 -10.65 -2.28 -18.33
N TRP A 116 -11.53 -2.63 -19.28
CA TRP A 116 -12.53 -1.69 -19.80
C TRP A 116 -13.63 -1.38 -18.80
N SER A 117 -14.03 -2.32 -17.94
CA SER A 117 -15.08 -2.07 -16.94
C SER A 117 -14.70 -0.94 -15.99
N ARG A 118 -13.39 -0.77 -15.77
CA ARG A 118 -12.81 0.25 -14.91
C ARG A 118 -12.64 1.62 -15.57
N ARG A 119 -12.35 1.66 -16.87
CA ARG A 119 -12.03 2.89 -17.62
C ARG A 119 -13.21 3.41 -18.45
N ALA A 120 -14.02 2.49 -18.96
CA ALA A 120 -15.13 2.73 -19.85
C ALA A 120 -16.29 1.74 -19.55
N PRO A 121 -16.86 1.74 -18.32
CA PRO A 121 -17.84 0.74 -17.87
C PRO A 121 -19.01 0.50 -18.83
N SER A 122 -19.43 1.56 -19.54
CA SER A 122 -20.49 1.54 -20.55
C SER A 122 -20.20 0.70 -21.79
N TYR A 123 -18.92 0.59 -22.12
CA TYR A 123 -18.47 0.02 -23.38
C TYR A 123 -17.82 -1.35 -23.19
N ALA A 124 -17.49 -1.73 -21.96
CA ALA A 124 -16.63 -2.88 -21.64
C ALA A 124 -16.98 -4.17 -22.39
N SER A 125 -18.25 -4.60 -22.41
CA SER A 125 -18.64 -5.82 -23.15
C SER A 125 -18.58 -5.67 -24.68
N GLN A 126 -18.72 -4.45 -25.21
CA GLN A 126 -18.63 -4.17 -26.64
C GLN A 126 -17.17 -4.12 -27.11
N VAL A 127 -16.26 -3.63 -26.25
CA VAL A 127 -14.88 -3.31 -26.62
C VAL A 127 -13.81 -4.29 -26.13
N LYS A 128 -14.19 -5.30 -25.34
CA LYS A 128 -13.28 -6.36 -24.93
C LYS A 128 -12.72 -7.13 -26.12
N ASN A 129 -11.46 -7.52 -26.03
CA ASN A 129 -10.75 -8.32 -27.03
C ASN A 129 -10.83 -7.75 -28.45
N GLN A 130 -10.73 -6.43 -28.57
CA GLN A 130 -10.55 -5.73 -29.84
C GLN A 130 -9.70 -4.48 -29.64
N TRP A 131 -9.03 -4.03 -30.70
CA TRP A 131 -8.28 -2.77 -30.71
C TRP A 131 -9.23 -1.59 -30.75
N ILE A 132 -9.04 -0.66 -29.81
CA ILE A 132 -9.81 0.57 -29.69
C ILE A 132 -8.86 1.76 -29.74
N GLN A 133 -9.14 2.72 -30.61
CA GLN A 133 -8.44 3.99 -30.59
C GLN A 133 -8.94 4.85 -29.42
N LEU A 134 -8.02 5.41 -28.65
CA LEU A 134 -8.32 6.19 -27.46
C LEU A 134 -7.92 7.65 -27.63
N ASP A 135 -8.68 8.52 -26.96
CA ASP A 135 -8.26 9.90 -26.75
C ASP A 135 -7.01 9.92 -25.85
N PRO A 136 -6.10 10.90 -26.03
CA PRO A 136 -4.91 11.05 -25.19
C PRO A 136 -5.24 11.02 -23.70
N GLY A 137 -4.45 10.28 -22.90
CA GLY A 137 -4.65 10.14 -21.44
C GLY A 137 -5.69 9.10 -20.99
N THR A 138 -6.31 8.36 -21.91
CA THR A 138 -7.36 7.36 -21.56
C THR A 138 -6.79 5.97 -21.27
N ALA A 139 -5.74 5.54 -21.99
CA ALA A 139 -5.10 4.23 -21.78
C ALA A 139 -4.34 4.20 -20.45
N LEU A 140 -3.48 5.19 -20.30
CA LEU A 140 -2.69 5.50 -19.14
C LEU A 140 -2.96 6.97 -18.81
N PRO A 141 -2.97 7.33 -17.51
CA PRO A 141 -3.19 8.71 -17.10
C PRO A 141 -2.05 9.65 -17.55
N ILE A 142 -0.98 9.09 -18.12
CA ILE A 142 0.12 9.81 -18.77
C ILE A 142 0.47 9.24 -20.14
N ASP A 143 1.03 10.13 -20.96
CA ASP A 143 1.67 9.75 -22.22
C ASP A 143 3.15 9.39 -21.98
N LEU A 144 3.37 8.13 -21.59
CA LEU A 144 4.72 7.60 -21.38
C LEU A 144 5.62 7.76 -22.61
N ALA A 145 5.05 7.74 -23.83
CA ALA A 145 5.82 7.85 -25.06
C ALA A 145 6.29 9.30 -25.29
N ALA A 146 5.52 10.29 -24.86
CA ALA A 146 5.93 11.69 -24.90
C ALA A 146 6.95 12.05 -23.80
N GLU A 147 6.75 11.53 -22.58
CA GLU A 147 7.53 11.94 -21.40
C GLU A 147 8.86 11.19 -21.21
N PHE A 148 8.96 9.94 -21.67
CA PHE A 148 10.13 9.08 -21.41
C PHE A 148 10.76 8.48 -22.68
N ASN A 149 10.67 9.20 -23.80
CA ASN A 149 11.37 8.79 -25.04
C ASN A 149 12.89 9.06 -24.99
N PRO A 150 13.66 8.47 -25.91
CA PRO A 150 15.11 8.69 -26.04
C PRO A 150 15.57 10.15 -26.15
N SER A 151 14.70 11.10 -26.49
CA SER A 151 15.05 12.53 -26.56
C SER A 151 14.86 13.26 -25.22
N SER A 152 13.88 12.85 -24.40
CA SER A 152 13.48 13.51 -23.16
C SER A 152 14.08 12.87 -21.92
N LEU A 153 14.09 11.53 -21.83
CA LEU A 153 14.60 10.80 -20.67
C LEU A 153 16.05 11.15 -20.30
N PRO A 154 17.01 11.29 -21.26
CA PRO A 154 18.38 11.67 -20.92
C PRO A 154 18.47 13.04 -20.24
N GLU A 155 17.60 14.00 -20.62
CA GLU A 155 17.59 15.33 -20.01
C GLU A 155 17.16 15.24 -18.55
N VAL A 156 16.08 14.51 -18.25
CA VAL A 156 15.59 14.28 -16.88
C VAL A 156 16.65 13.62 -16.01
N ILE A 157 17.27 12.55 -16.51
CA ILE A 157 18.34 11.83 -15.80
C ILE A 157 19.51 12.78 -15.53
N ARG A 158 19.91 13.58 -16.52
CA ARG A 158 21.05 14.50 -16.41
C ARG A 158 20.77 15.61 -15.41
N THR A 159 19.58 16.21 -15.44
CA THR A 159 19.14 17.22 -14.49
C THR A 159 19.18 16.70 -13.05
N ILE A 160 18.60 15.52 -12.78
CA ILE A 160 18.65 14.92 -11.44
C ILE A 160 20.08 14.50 -11.07
N ASN A 161 20.86 14.00 -12.02
CA ASN A 161 22.24 13.61 -11.77
C ASN A 161 23.14 14.80 -11.39
N ASP A 162 22.94 15.95 -12.03
CA ASP A 162 23.79 17.13 -11.90
C ASP A 162 23.37 18.02 -10.73
N ASP A 163 22.06 18.17 -10.49
CA ASP A 163 21.50 19.06 -9.47
C ASP A 163 20.94 18.33 -8.24
N GLY A 164 20.80 17.00 -8.31
CA GLY A 164 20.23 16.19 -7.23
C GLY A 164 21.14 16.10 -6.01
N VAL A 165 20.50 16.06 -4.84
CA VAL A 165 21.16 15.84 -3.56
C VAL A 165 21.31 14.35 -3.32
N LEU A 166 22.52 13.91 -2.97
CA LEU A 166 22.78 12.53 -2.60
C LEU A 166 21.89 12.10 -1.43
N ASP A 167 21.19 10.98 -1.62
CA ASP A 167 20.51 10.27 -0.56
C ASP A 167 21.54 9.38 0.17
N PRO A 168 21.91 9.71 1.42
CA PRO A 168 22.93 8.95 2.14
C PRO A 168 22.42 7.58 2.63
N ASP A 169 21.10 7.39 2.70
CA ASP A 169 20.49 6.22 3.33
C ASP A 169 20.34 5.06 2.34
N LEU A 170 20.19 5.36 1.04
CA LEU A 170 20.12 4.36 -0.02
C LEU A 170 21.49 4.01 -0.58
N THR A 171 22.12 2.99 0.03
CA THR A 171 23.43 2.46 -0.41
C THR A 171 23.34 1.23 -1.33
N SER A 172 22.15 0.64 -1.46
CA SER A 172 21.87 -0.46 -2.38
C SER A 172 20.42 -0.44 -2.83
N TYR A 173 20.16 -0.90 -4.04
CA TYR A 173 18.81 -1.07 -4.60
C TYR A 173 18.69 -2.48 -5.16
N GLN A 174 17.66 -3.23 -4.76
CA GLN A 174 17.46 -4.63 -5.16
C GLN A 174 18.70 -5.53 -4.94
N GLY A 175 19.48 -5.26 -3.88
CA GLY A 175 20.70 -6.00 -3.55
C GLY A 175 21.94 -5.62 -4.37
N ILE A 176 21.83 -4.64 -5.26
CA ILE A 176 22.94 -4.12 -6.07
C ILE A 176 23.42 -2.80 -5.43
N PRO A 177 24.73 -2.59 -5.21
CA PRO A 177 25.27 -1.33 -4.71
C PRO A 177 24.82 -0.16 -5.60
N ALA A 178 24.23 0.86 -4.99
CA ALA A 178 23.55 1.94 -5.70
C ALA A 178 23.84 3.31 -5.09
N VAL A 179 23.59 4.34 -5.89
CA VAL A 179 23.59 5.75 -5.50
C VAL A 179 22.23 6.31 -5.87
N ALA A 180 21.53 6.89 -4.90
CA ALA A 180 20.30 7.64 -5.15
C ALA A 180 20.54 9.15 -5.07
N LEU A 181 19.94 9.88 -6.00
CA LEU A 181 20.01 11.34 -6.11
C LEU A 181 18.58 11.87 -6.11
N ASN A 182 18.27 12.76 -5.17
CA ASN A 182 16.95 13.35 -4.99
C ASN A 182 16.96 14.80 -5.51
N LEU A 183 16.08 15.12 -6.43
CA LEU A 183 15.86 16.49 -6.90
C LEU A 183 14.37 16.79 -6.84
N GLN A 184 13.98 17.72 -5.96
CA GLN A 184 12.57 17.93 -5.63
C GLN A 184 11.93 16.60 -5.17
N ASP A 185 10.81 16.21 -5.77
CA ASP A 185 10.12 14.95 -5.48
C ASP A 185 10.59 13.78 -6.36
N TRP A 186 11.57 14.00 -7.24
CA TRP A 186 12.15 12.98 -8.09
C TRP A 186 13.39 12.32 -7.48
N THR A 187 13.56 11.03 -7.75
CA THR A 187 14.69 10.21 -7.28
C THR A 187 15.25 9.39 -8.42
N LEU A 188 16.52 9.64 -8.74
CA LEU A 188 17.31 8.83 -9.67
C LEU A 188 18.15 7.82 -8.89
N ILE A 189 17.98 6.53 -9.16
CA ILE A 189 18.81 5.45 -8.62
C ILE A 189 19.69 4.89 -9.74
N ARG A 190 21.00 4.87 -9.50
CA ARG A 190 21.99 4.29 -10.42
C ARG A 190 22.97 3.35 -9.71
N SER A 191 23.51 2.41 -10.46
CA SER A 191 24.50 1.46 -9.95
C SER A 191 25.78 2.18 -9.53
N SER A 192 26.25 1.94 -8.31
CA SER A 192 27.53 2.51 -7.85
C SER A 192 28.72 1.81 -8.50
N SER A 193 28.55 0.56 -8.93
CA SER A 193 29.56 -0.23 -9.64
C SER A 193 29.62 0.06 -11.14
N ALA A 194 28.51 0.49 -11.73
CA ALA A 194 28.42 0.91 -13.12
C ALA A 194 27.61 2.22 -13.19
N PRO A 195 28.25 3.40 -12.96
CA PRO A 195 27.53 4.68 -12.83
C PRO A 195 26.70 5.11 -14.05
N ILE A 196 26.83 4.41 -15.17
CA ILE A 196 26.04 4.58 -16.39
C ILE A 196 24.71 3.82 -16.37
N GLU A 197 24.56 2.84 -15.47
CA GLU A 197 23.40 1.97 -15.37
C GLU A 197 22.37 2.63 -14.44
N VAL A 198 21.31 3.16 -15.04
CA VAL A 198 20.13 3.65 -14.31
C VAL A 198 19.28 2.46 -13.93
N MET A 199 19.10 2.28 -12.63
CA MET A 199 18.37 1.15 -12.08
C MET A 199 16.89 1.48 -11.92
N ALA A 200 16.61 2.72 -11.51
CA ALA A 200 15.26 3.21 -11.39
C ALA A 200 15.21 4.74 -11.36
N LEU A 201 14.06 5.29 -11.75
CA LEU A 201 13.72 6.71 -11.66
C LEU A 201 12.30 6.82 -11.11
N PHE A 202 12.10 7.59 -10.06
CA PHE A 202 10.81 7.75 -9.37
C PHE A 202 10.44 9.21 -9.25
N GLY A 203 9.16 9.55 -9.31
CA GLY A 203 8.69 10.90 -8.99
C GLY A 203 7.19 11.07 -9.18
N PRO A 204 6.64 12.23 -8.78
CA PRO A 204 5.25 12.56 -9.05
C PRO A 204 5.08 12.90 -10.53
N ILE A 205 3.92 12.52 -11.05
CA ILE A 205 3.46 13.00 -12.33
C ILE A 205 2.74 14.32 -12.08
N ASP A 206 3.48 15.41 -12.22
CA ASP A 206 2.91 16.75 -12.40
C ASP A 206 3.15 17.19 -13.84
N THR A 207 2.10 17.59 -14.54
CA THR A 207 2.17 18.11 -15.92
C THR A 207 3.06 19.35 -16.03
N ASP A 208 3.38 20.02 -14.92
CA ASP A 208 4.20 21.24 -14.92
C ASP A 208 5.71 20.96 -14.82
N LEU A 209 6.14 19.78 -14.34
CA LEU A 209 7.57 19.48 -14.14
C LEU A 209 8.32 19.24 -15.46
N PHE A 210 7.62 18.82 -16.52
CA PHE A 210 8.19 18.64 -17.86
C PHE A 210 8.02 19.85 -18.79
N GLN A 211 7.48 20.97 -18.28
CA GLN A 211 7.45 22.24 -19.02
C GLN A 211 8.78 23.00 -18.95
N PHE A 212 9.77 22.51 -18.19
CA PHE A 212 11.14 23.00 -18.27
C PHE A 212 11.75 22.56 -19.61
N GLN A 213 11.67 23.44 -20.62
CA GLN A 213 12.46 23.42 -21.85
C GLN A 213 12.11 22.40 -22.96
N THR A 214 10.84 22.21 -23.32
CA THR A 214 10.50 21.86 -24.72
C THR A 214 10.72 23.06 -25.66
N ALA A 215 11.92 23.61 -25.68
CA ALA A 215 12.41 24.42 -26.78
C ALA A 215 13.24 23.49 -27.66
N SER A 216 12.72 23.15 -28.85
CA SER A 216 13.40 22.51 -30.00
C SER A 216 12.98 21.10 -30.43
N ALA A 217 11.78 20.61 -30.10
CA ALA A 217 11.17 19.58 -30.96
C ALA A 217 10.59 20.28 -32.21
N HIS A 218 10.91 19.77 -33.40
CA HIS A 218 10.46 20.33 -34.67
C HIS A 218 8.93 20.52 -34.67
N THR A 219 8.51 21.75 -34.97
CA THR A 219 7.12 22.16 -35.18
C THR A 219 6.41 21.24 -36.19
N THR A 220 5.70 20.23 -35.71
CA THR A 220 4.41 19.89 -36.26
C THR A 220 3.40 20.82 -35.58
N ASP A 221 2.81 21.73 -36.36
CA ASP A 221 1.70 22.59 -35.94
C ASP A 221 0.50 21.72 -35.55
N VAL A 222 0.53 21.12 -34.36
CA VAL A 222 -0.67 20.68 -33.66
C VAL A 222 -1.00 21.82 -32.71
N PRO A 223 -2.04 22.63 -32.98
CA PRO A 223 -2.45 23.65 -32.03
C PRO A 223 -2.86 22.92 -30.74
N ALA A 224 -2.24 23.30 -29.62
CA ALA A 224 -2.77 22.98 -28.30
C ALA A 224 -4.27 23.30 -28.33
N VAL A 225 -5.10 22.28 -28.11
CA VAL A 225 -6.55 22.41 -28.16
C VAL A 225 -6.97 23.37 -27.05
N GLN A 226 -7.25 24.61 -27.41
CA GLN A 226 -8.04 25.50 -26.58
C GLN A 226 -9.42 24.86 -26.45
N VAL A 227 -9.70 24.28 -25.28
CA VAL A 227 -11.01 23.72 -24.96
C VAL A 227 -12.05 24.84 -25.06
N PRO A 228 -13.06 24.74 -25.93
CA PRO A 228 -14.13 25.73 -26.01
C PRO A 228 -14.98 25.64 -24.74
N TRP A 229 -14.88 26.67 -23.90
CA TRP A 229 -15.72 26.81 -22.72
C TRP A 229 -17.12 27.30 -23.13
N ASP A 230 -18.13 26.45 -22.97
CA ASP A 230 -19.52 26.69 -23.37
C ASP A 230 -20.39 27.19 -22.20
N GLY A 231 -20.00 28.30 -21.58
CA GLY A 231 -20.92 29.35 -21.14
C GLY A 231 -22.18 29.00 -20.33
N HIS A 232 -22.25 27.89 -19.59
CA HIS A 232 -23.33 27.63 -18.63
C HIS A 232 -22.79 27.71 -17.19
N GLN A 233 -23.06 28.87 -16.57
CA GLN A 233 -22.84 29.09 -15.14
C GLN A 233 -23.78 28.19 -14.32
N ALA A 234 -23.20 27.23 -13.62
CA ALA A 234 -23.63 26.89 -12.26
C ALA A 234 -22.63 27.57 -11.32
N GLU A 235 -23.11 28.47 -10.47
CA GLU A 235 -22.31 29.11 -9.43
C GLU A 235 -21.74 28.04 -8.49
N ILE A 236 -20.43 27.81 -8.56
CA ILE A 236 -19.65 27.27 -7.45
C ILE A 236 -18.72 28.40 -7.01
N GLU A 237 -19.03 28.92 -5.84
CA GLU A 237 -18.25 29.90 -5.11
C GLU A 237 -16.94 29.23 -4.65
N ILE A 238 -15.85 29.47 -5.38
CA ILE A 238 -14.50 29.06 -4.94
C ILE A 238 -13.99 30.15 -4.00
N GLU A 239 -14.34 30.02 -2.71
CA GLU A 239 -13.54 30.61 -1.65
C GLU A 239 -12.23 29.82 -1.54
N LEU A 240 -11.14 30.43 -2.01
CA LEU A 240 -9.77 30.06 -1.69
C LEU A 240 -9.55 30.19 -0.18
N THR A 241 -9.98 29.19 0.57
CA THR A 241 -9.48 28.94 1.92
C THR A 241 -8.27 28.02 1.81
N GLN A 242 -7.17 28.48 2.40
CA GLN A 242 -5.96 27.69 2.62
C GLN A 242 -6.31 26.45 3.46
N ALA A 243 -6.69 25.36 2.82
CA ALA A 243 -6.75 24.04 3.43
C ALA A 243 -5.38 23.38 3.27
N ALA A 244 -4.76 23.02 4.38
CA ALA A 244 -3.68 22.06 4.41
C ALA A 244 -4.23 20.71 3.89
N GLY A 245 -3.74 20.25 2.73
CA GLY A 245 -4.19 19.01 2.09
C GLY A 245 -4.06 19.11 0.59
N GLY A 246 -2.86 18.84 0.08
CA GLY A 246 -2.54 18.87 -1.36
C GLY A 246 -3.40 17.88 -2.15
N THR A 247 -3.71 18.25 -3.39
CA THR A 247 -4.16 17.28 -4.39
C THR A 247 -3.08 16.21 -4.52
N ALA A 248 -3.37 14.97 -4.09
CA ALA A 248 -2.45 13.86 -4.23
C ALA A 248 -2.12 13.67 -5.72
N LEU A 249 -0.88 13.96 -6.13
CA LEU A 249 -0.39 13.66 -7.46
C LEU A 249 -0.10 12.15 -7.53
N GLY A 250 -0.39 11.52 -8.67
CA GLY A 250 0.03 10.13 -8.88
C GLY A 250 1.55 10.03 -8.96
N THR A 251 2.12 8.90 -8.57
CA THR A 251 3.57 8.66 -8.60
C THR A 251 3.91 7.62 -9.65
N ILE A 252 5.09 7.75 -10.27
CA ILE A 252 5.62 6.76 -11.21
C ILE A 252 7.01 6.31 -10.81
N ALA A 253 7.25 5.02 -10.96
CA ALA A 253 8.53 4.36 -10.92
C ALA A 253 8.83 3.79 -12.32
N ILE A 254 10.01 4.07 -12.88
CA ILE A 254 10.46 3.47 -14.15
C ILE A 254 11.85 2.86 -14.03
N ALA A 255 12.10 1.80 -14.78
CA ALA A 255 13.41 1.15 -14.93
C ALA A 255 13.77 1.06 -16.43
N PRO A 256 14.47 2.08 -16.97
CA PRO A 256 14.75 2.19 -18.41
C PRO A 256 15.99 1.40 -18.83
N HIS A 257 15.92 0.75 -20.00
CA HIS A 257 17.02 0.02 -20.63
C HIS A 257 17.07 0.33 -22.13
N PRO A 258 18.25 0.56 -22.74
CA PRO A 258 18.32 0.77 -24.19
C PRO A 258 17.84 -0.46 -24.97
N ALA A 259 17.00 -0.22 -25.98
CA ALA A 259 16.53 -1.25 -26.89
C ALA A 259 17.32 -1.22 -28.21
N SER A 260 17.37 -2.36 -28.90
CA SER A 260 18.11 -2.48 -30.17
C SER A 260 17.42 -1.74 -31.32
N PRO A 261 18.13 -1.36 -32.39
CA PRO A 261 17.53 -0.80 -33.61
C PRO A 261 16.45 -1.70 -34.23
N GLU A 262 16.63 -3.02 -34.17
CA GLU A 262 15.63 -3.99 -34.63
C GLU A 262 14.35 -3.93 -33.79
N THR A 263 14.50 -3.74 -32.47
CA THR A 263 13.38 -3.63 -31.52
C THR A 263 12.63 -2.31 -31.73
N ALA A 264 13.37 -1.21 -31.96
CA ALA A 264 12.79 0.09 -32.30
C ALA A 264 11.98 0.02 -33.61
N LYS A 265 12.55 -0.62 -34.64
CA LYS A 265 11.85 -0.84 -35.91
C LYS A 265 10.61 -1.71 -35.71
N ALA A 266 10.70 -2.82 -34.99
CA ALA A 266 9.56 -3.70 -34.72
C ALA A 266 8.45 -2.96 -33.98
N THR A 267 8.79 -2.10 -33.01
CA THR A 267 7.84 -1.25 -32.29
C THR A 267 7.12 -0.28 -33.23
N LYS A 268 7.89 0.45 -34.05
CA LYS A 268 7.34 1.37 -35.04
C LYS A 268 6.42 0.66 -36.03
N ASP A 269 6.87 -0.45 -36.60
CA ASP A 269 6.12 -1.26 -37.56
C ASP A 269 4.82 -1.78 -36.91
N ALA A 270 4.89 -2.35 -35.69
CA ALA A 270 3.73 -2.90 -34.98
C ALA A 270 2.68 -1.84 -34.63
N SER A 271 3.10 -0.70 -34.08
CA SER A 271 2.18 0.39 -33.71
C SER A 271 1.55 1.02 -34.94
N THR A 272 2.33 1.23 -36.01
CA THR A 272 1.85 1.75 -37.30
C THR A 272 0.86 0.78 -37.94
N ASP A 273 1.19 -0.51 -37.99
CA ASP A 273 0.32 -1.53 -38.59
C ASP A 273 -0.98 -1.69 -37.80
N THR A 274 -0.94 -1.56 -36.49
CA THR A 274 -2.15 -1.65 -35.65
C THR A 274 -3.06 -0.46 -35.90
N LEU A 275 -2.56 0.77 -35.84
CA LEU A 275 -3.39 1.96 -36.08
C LEU A 275 -3.89 2.05 -37.53
N ASN A 276 -3.18 1.48 -38.50
CA ASN A 276 -3.64 1.40 -39.89
C ASN A 276 -4.56 0.20 -40.16
N GLY A 277 -4.78 -0.70 -39.20
CA GLY A 277 -5.64 -1.88 -39.35
C GLY A 277 -5.00 -3.06 -40.10
N HIS A 278 -3.67 -3.11 -40.24
CA HIS A 278 -2.94 -4.21 -40.89
C HIS A 278 -2.64 -5.40 -39.97
N ASN A 279 -2.61 -5.20 -38.65
CA ASN A 279 -2.35 -6.25 -37.67
C ASN A 279 -3.26 -6.08 -36.43
N THR A 280 -4.47 -6.66 -36.50
CA THR A 280 -5.47 -6.53 -35.43
C THR A 280 -5.58 -7.75 -34.51
N ASP A 281 -4.78 -8.80 -34.73
CA ASP A 281 -4.75 -9.97 -33.85
C ASP A 281 -3.48 -9.91 -32.98
N PRO A 282 -3.60 -9.73 -31.65
CA PRO A 282 -2.45 -9.65 -30.76
C PRO A 282 -1.61 -10.95 -30.73
N ASP A 283 -2.17 -12.08 -31.19
CA ASP A 283 -1.52 -13.38 -31.24
C ASP A 283 -1.14 -13.82 -32.68
N ALA A 284 -1.49 -13.05 -33.71
CA ALA A 284 -1.24 -13.44 -35.10
C ALA A 284 0.24 -13.31 -35.44
N THR A 285 0.90 -14.47 -35.55
CA THR A 285 2.34 -14.48 -35.81
C THR A 285 2.74 -14.24 -37.26
N ASN A 286 1.90 -14.36 -38.31
CA ASN A 286 2.45 -14.34 -39.69
C ASN A 286 1.51 -14.11 -40.90
N THR A 287 0.36 -13.42 -40.82
CA THR A 287 -0.32 -13.00 -42.08
C THR A 287 -1.14 -11.72 -41.91
N PRO A 288 -0.79 -10.61 -42.59
CA PRO A 288 -1.60 -9.40 -42.57
C PRO A 288 -2.96 -9.70 -43.21
N VAL A 289 -4.02 -9.57 -42.44
CA VAL A 289 -5.38 -9.46 -42.96
C VAL A 289 -5.69 -7.97 -42.93
N GLU A 290 -5.88 -7.36 -44.10
CA GLU A 290 -6.24 -5.95 -44.21
C GLU A 290 -7.61 -5.73 -43.54
N THR A 291 -7.60 -5.13 -42.36
CA THR A 291 -8.79 -4.75 -41.58
C THR A 291 -8.89 -3.22 -41.51
N GLN A 292 -10.05 -2.70 -41.11
CA GLN A 292 -10.20 -1.26 -40.89
C GLN A 292 -9.34 -0.80 -39.71
N PRO A 293 -8.87 0.45 -39.69
CA PRO A 293 -8.26 1.07 -38.52
C PRO A 293 -9.08 0.82 -37.24
N PRO A 294 -8.44 0.70 -36.06
CA PRO A 294 -9.14 0.59 -34.79
C PRO A 294 -10.15 1.73 -34.64
N PRO A 295 -11.44 1.44 -34.40
CA PRO A 295 -12.44 2.48 -34.22
C PRO A 295 -12.16 3.26 -32.93
N PRO A 296 -12.41 4.58 -32.89
CA PRO A 296 -12.39 5.34 -31.65
C PRO A 296 -13.47 4.87 -30.68
N LEU A 297 -13.24 5.02 -29.38
CA LEU A 297 -14.24 4.63 -28.37
C LEU A 297 -15.59 5.33 -28.56
N SER A 298 -15.59 6.56 -29.08
CA SER A 298 -16.80 7.34 -29.39
C SER A 298 -17.62 6.79 -30.55
N ASP A 299 -17.06 5.94 -31.41
CA ASP A 299 -17.78 5.26 -32.51
C ASP A 299 -18.66 4.11 -32.02
N PHE A 300 -18.53 3.73 -30.75
CA PHE A 300 -19.43 2.78 -30.10
C PHE A 300 -20.60 3.56 -29.51
N PRO A 301 -21.77 3.63 -30.17
CA PRO A 301 -22.91 4.29 -29.58
C PRO A 301 -23.32 3.58 -28.29
N LEU A 302 -23.58 4.36 -27.24
CA LEU A 302 -24.33 3.92 -26.07
C LEU A 302 -25.77 3.64 -26.53
N VAL A 303 -26.01 2.44 -27.05
CA VAL A 303 -27.34 2.00 -27.50
C VAL A 303 -28.08 1.42 -26.31
N ALA A 304 -28.89 2.25 -25.66
CA ALA A 304 -29.71 1.83 -24.53
C ALA A 304 -31.16 2.30 -24.71
N PRO A 305 -32.15 1.46 -24.41
CA PRO A 305 -33.52 1.91 -24.34
C PRO A 305 -33.73 2.82 -23.13
N GLU A 306 -34.72 3.69 -23.22
CA GLU A 306 -35.22 4.46 -22.08
C GLU A 306 -36.74 4.34 -22.08
N LEU A 307 -37.26 3.55 -21.14
CA LEU A 307 -38.65 3.15 -21.12
C LEU A 307 -39.43 4.03 -20.14
N ILE A 308 -40.44 4.73 -20.63
CA ILE A 308 -41.37 5.53 -19.82
C ILE A 308 -42.72 4.82 -19.80
N ALA A 309 -43.22 4.53 -18.61
CA ALA A 309 -44.56 4.00 -18.40
C ALA A 309 -45.59 5.12 -18.24
N THR A 310 -46.75 4.96 -18.87
CA THR A 310 -47.94 5.80 -18.65
C THR A 310 -49.16 4.92 -18.38
N ILE A 311 -50.02 5.34 -17.47
CA ILE A 311 -51.23 4.59 -17.06
C ILE A 311 -52.45 5.41 -17.49
N ASN A 312 -53.42 4.76 -18.14
CA ASN A 312 -54.62 5.44 -18.66
C ASN A 312 -55.76 5.61 -17.64
N ALA A 313 -55.57 5.16 -16.40
CA ALA A 313 -56.55 5.20 -15.32
C ALA A 313 -55.92 5.80 -14.06
N LYS A 314 -56.71 6.64 -13.37
CA LYS A 314 -56.33 7.22 -12.07
C LYS A 314 -57.31 6.82 -10.97
N ASP A 315 -58.60 6.87 -11.28
CA ASP A 315 -59.69 6.54 -10.36
C ASP A 315 -60.59 5.44 -10.94
N CYS A 316 -61.27 4.69 -10.08
CA CYS A 316 -62.24 3.66 -10.47
C CYS A 316 -63.64 3.98 -9.95
N PHE A 317 -64.58 4.21 -10.88
CA PHE A 317 -65.97 4.61 -10.58
C PHE A 317 -67.01 3.54 -10.93
N THR A 318 -66.59 2.42 -11.52
CA THR A 318 -67.43 1.32 -12.01
C THR A 318 -67.30 0.10 -11.11
N ASP A 319 -68.22 -0.87 -11.21
CA ASP A 319 -68.15 -2.14 -10.47
C ASP A 319 -66.92 -2.99 -10.85
N THR A 320 -66.37 -2.75 -12.04
CA THR A 320 -65.12 -3.35 -12.54
C THR A 320 -64.16 -2.22 -12.90
N CYS A 321 -62.98 -2.22 -12.32
CA CYS A 321 -61.90 -1.30 -12.68
C CYS A 321 -61.15 -1.87 -13.89
N THR A 322 -60.92 -1.06 -14.92
CA THR A 322 -60.16 -1.45 -16.12
C THR A 322 -59.08 -0.43 -16.41
N TRP A 323 -57.88 -0.89 -16.76
CA TRP A 323 -56.76 -0.03 -17.05
C TRP A 323 -55.73 -0.71 -17.96
N THR A 324 -54.86 0.07 -18.58
CA THR A 324 -53.71 -0.39 -19.36
C THR A 324 -52.49 0.45 -19.02
N ALA A 325 -51.31 -0.16 -19.11
CA ALA A 325 -50.04 0.55 -19.09
C ALA A 325 -49.48 0.65 -20.51
N THR A 326 -49.10 1.84 -20.95
CA THR A 326 -48.40 2.08 -22.21
C THR A 326 -46.95 2.43 -21.92
N ILE A 327 -46.03 1.65 -22.48
CA ILE A 327 -44.59 1.85 -22.38
C ILE A 327 -44.10 2.48 -23.67
N ARG A 328 -43.43 3.63 -23.54
CA ARG A 328 -42.79 4.33 -24.63
C ARG A 328 -41.28 4.21 -24.51
N ASN A 329 -40.60 3.82 -25.58
CA ASN A 329 -39.15 3.88 -25.64
C ASN A 329 -38.72 5.25 -26.20
N ILE A 330 -38.18 6.12 -25.35
CA ILE A 330 -37.61 7.41 -25.74
C ILE A 330 -36.08 7.35 -25.93
N GLY A 331 -35.47 6.19 -25.66
CA GLY A 331 -34.03 5.97 -25.84
C GLY A 331 -33.64 5.79 -27.30
N ASN A 332 -32.35 5.61 -27.53
CA ASN A 332 -31.76 5.44 -28.87
C ASN A 332 -31.60 3.97 -29.28
N GLY A 333 -31.80 3.02 -28.36
CA GLY A 333 -31.70 1.59 -28.60
C GLY A 333 -33.03 0.84 -28.50
N PRO A 334 -33.18 -0.31 -29.19
CA PRO A 334 -34.31 -1.19 -28.97
C PRO A 334 -34.30 -1.74 -27.53
N GLY A 335 -35.46 -1.80 -26.90
CA GLY A 335 -35.60 -2.35 -25.54
C GLY A 335 -36.60 -3.48 -25.52
N GLU A 336 -36.18 -4.64 -25.03
CA GLU A 336 -37.12 -5.72 -24.73
C GLU A 336 -37.87 -5.35 -23.44
N ALA A 337 -39.15 -5.03 -23.54
CA ALA A 337 -39.92 -4.54 -22.40
C ALA A 337 -40.81 -5.63 -21.82
N SER A 338 -40.75 -5.78 -20.51
CA SER A 338 -41.77 -6.49 -19.73
C SER A 338 -42.32 -5.58 -18.65
N VAL A 339 -43.62 -5.64 -18.43
CA VAL A 339 -44.33 -4.82 -17.45
C VAL A 339 -44.84 -5.71 -16.34
N THR A 340 -44.51 -5.37 -15.10
CA THR A 340 -45.20 -5.92 -13.93
C THR A 340 -46.14 -4.86 -13.39
N ALA A 341 -47.43 -5.18 -13.41
CA ALA A 341 -48.53 -4.27 -13.13
C ALA A 341 -49.34 -4.77 -11.93
N SER A 342 -49.63 -3.90 -10.96
CA SER A 342 -50.47 -4.22 -9.81
C SER A 342 -51.40 -3.06 -9.46
N ALA A 343 -52.46 -3.35 -8.72
CA ALA A 343 -53.42 -2.33 -8.26
C ALA A 343 -53.83 -2.60 -6.82
N THR A 344 -53.56 -1.66 -5.92
CA THR A 344 -53.89 -1.81 -4.50
C THR A 344 -54.96 -0.80 -4.06
N PRO A 345 -56.06 -1.26 -3.44
CA PRO A 345 -56.50 -2.66 -3.32
C PRO A 345 -57.08 -3.22 -4.64
N GLY A 346 -57.00 -4.53 -4.86
CA GLY A 346 -57.88 -5.24 -5.81
C GLY A 346 -57.23 -6.15 -6.85
N MET A 347 -55.94 -6.00 -7.16
CA MET A 347 -55.25 -6.85 -8.15
C MET A 347 -53.82 -7.18 -7.71
N SER A 348 -53.50 -8.48 -7.63
CA SER A 348 -52.11 -8.94 -7.45
C SER A 348 -51.26 -8.57 -8.66
N ALA A 349 -49.93 -8.59 -8.51
CA ALA A 349 -49.01 -8.34 -9.60
C ALA A 349 -49.23 -9.31 -10.78
N VAL A 350 -49.29 -8.76 -11.99
CA VAL A 350 -49.36 -9.50 -13.26
C VAL A 350 -48.21 -9.03 -14.14
N THR A 351 -47.42 -9.96 -14.67
CA THR A 351 -46.32 -9.67 -15.59
C THR A 351 -46.73 -9.98 -17.03
N GLU A 352 -46.56 -9.01 -17.92
CA GLU A 352 -46.82 -9.14 -19.36
C GLU A 352 -45.57 -8.74 -20.15
N SER A 353 -45.17 -9.55 -21.14
CA SER A 353 -44.10 -9.18 -22.08
C SER A 353 -44.69 -8.36 -23.22
N LEU A 354 -44.08 -7.22 -23.51
CA LEU A 354 -44.45 -6.33 -24.62
C LEU A 354 -43.55 -6.52 -25.85
N GLY A 355 -42.58 -7.44 -25.77
CA GLY A 355 -41.58 -7.66 -26.81
C GLY A 355 -40.60 -6.50 -26.95
N ILE A 356 -39.97 -6.38 -28.12
CA ILE A 356 -38.98 -5.34 -28.41
C ILE A 356 -39.69 -4.06 -28.85
N ILE A 357 -39.51 -2.97 -28.09
CA ILE A 357 -39.97 -1.63 -28.42
C ILE A 357 -38.83 -0.86 -29.08
N GLN A 358 -38.99 -0.51 -30.35
CA GLN A 358 -38.02 0.29 -31.10
C GLN A 358 -37.94 1.74 -30.57
N PRO A 359 -36.83 2.46 -30.78
CA PRO A 359 -36.73 3.88 -30.47
C PRO A 359 -37.92 4.69 -31.01
N GLY A 360 -38.55 5.50 -30.15
CA GLY A 360 -39.76 6.27 -30.46
C GLY A 360 -41.07 5.45 -30.51
N GLY A 361 -40.98 4.12 -30.41
CA GLY A 361 -42.13 3.21 -30.40
C GLY A 361 -42.84 3.16 -29.05
N GLU A 362 -44.07 2.64 -29.08
CA GLU A 362 -44.91 2.42 -27.91
C GLU A 362 -45.53 1.02 -27.98
N ALA A 363 -45.69 0.38 -26.82
CA ALA A 363 -46.45 -0.86 -26.66
C ALA A 363 -47.31 -0.77 -25.41
N SER A 364 -48.51 -1.35 -25.44
CA SER A 364 -49.43 -1.35 -24.31
C SER A 364 -49.69 -2.76 -23.84
N THR A 365 -49.87 -2.94 -22.54
CA THR A 365 -50.38 -4.18 -21.96
C THR A 365 -51.78 -4.49 -22.48
N SER A 366 -52.19 -5.75 -22.38
CA SER A 366 -53.59 -6.13 -22.44
C SER A 366 -54.43 -5.34 -21.43
N ILE A 367 -55.75 -5.23 -21.68
CA ILE A 367 -56.66 -4.56 -20.76
C ILE A 367 -56.73 -5.39 -19.48
N MET A 368 -56.20 -4.82 -18.39
CA MET A 368 -56.27 -5.41 -17.06
C MET A 368 -57.60 -5.04 -16.40
N SER A 369 -58.19 -5.98 -15.68
CA SER A 369 -59.45 -5.74 -14.98
C SER A 369 -59.55 -6.46 -13.64
N PHE A 370 -60.17 -5.81 -12.66
CA PHE A 370 -60.45 -6.37 -11.35
C PHE A 370 -61.75 -5.79 -10.77
N THR A 371 -62.38 -6.49 -9.84
CA THR A 371 -63.59 -6.01 -9.18
C THR A 371 -63.28 -4.81 -8.30
N ASN A 372 -64.09 -3.75 -8.40
CA ASN A 372 -63.94 -2.58 -7.55
C ASN A 372 -64.14 -2.98 -6.08
N PRO A 373 -63.11 -2.82 -5.22
CA PRO A 373 -63.18 -3.24 -3.82
C PRO A 373 -64.00 -2.28 -2.95
N ALA A 374 -64.47 -1.15 -3.49
CA ALA A 374 -65.35 -0.26 -2.76
C ALA A 374 -66.68 -0.96 -2.37
N PRO A 375 -67.26 -0.64 -1.20
CA PRO A 375 -68.57 -1.16 -0.81
C PRO A 375 -69.62 -0.81 -1.86
N LYS A 376 -70.51 -1.76 -2.17
CA LYS A 376 -71.56 -1.56 -3.19
C LYS A 376 -72.39 -0.30 -2.85
N PRO A 377 -72.43 0.73 -3.71
CA PRO A 377 -73.13 1.97 -3.38
C PRO A 377 -74.64 1.75 -3.28
N ALA A 378 -75.32 2.56 -2.48
CA ALA A 378 -76.78 2.62 -2.48
C ALA A 378 -77.29 3.08 -3.86
N PRO A 379 -78.52 2.71 -4.28
CA PRO A 379 -79.07 3.13 -5.57
C PRO A 379 -78.99 4.65 -5.76
N GLY A 380 -78.24 5.11 -6.77
CA GLY A 380 -78.03 6.53 -7.08
C GLY A 380 -76.71 7.13 -6.55
N GLN A 381 -75.84 6.37 -5.89
CA GLN A 381 -74.50 6.81 -5.47
C GLN A 381 -73.40 6.19 -6.35
N THR A 382 -72.32 6.93 -6.56
CA THR A 382 -71.06 6.40 -7.12
C THR A 382 -70.08 6.18 -5.98
N THR A 383 -69.49 4.99 -5.90
CA THR A 383 -68.34 4.75 -5.04
C THR A 383 -67.07 5.05 -5.82
N SER A 384 -66.37 6.10 -5.41
CA SER A 384 -65.00 6.33 -5.85
C SER A 384 -64.05 5.75 -4.82
N ILE A 385 -63.09 4.96 -5.28
CA ILE A 385 -61.93 4.58 -4.49
C ILE A 385 -60.68 5.00 -5.27
N THR A 386 -59.72 5.59 -4.57
CA THR A 386 -58.40 5.84 -5.12
C THR A 386 -57.66 4.51 -5.18
N ILE A 387 -57.23 4.12 -6.38
CA ILE A 387 -56.44 2.92 -6.61
C ILE A 387 -54.99 3.36 -6.85
N ASN A 388 -54.06 2.76 -6.12
CA ASN A 388 -52.64 2.93 -6.41
C ASN A 388 -52.26 1.89 -7.46
N TYR A 389 -52.04 2.36 -8.69
CA TYR A 389 -51.52 1.54 -9.78
C TYR A 389 -49.99 1.61 -9.76
N THR A 390 -49.34 0.45 -9.80
CA THR A 390 -47.89 0.34 -9.84
C THR A 390 -47.48 -0.35 -11.12
N VAL A 391 -46.51 0.21 -11.82
CA VAL A 391 -45.93 -0.33 -13.05
C VAL A 391 -44.43 -0.34 -12.90
N VAL A 392 -43.82 -1.52 -13.01
CA VAL A 392 -42.38 -1.70 -13.08
C VAL A 392 -42.02 -2.19 -14.47
N THR A 393 -41.20 -1.41 -15.19
CA THR A 393 -40.70 -1.77 -16.52
C THR A 393 -39.35 -2.46 -16.42
N TYR A 394 -39.20 -3.64 -17.00
CA TYR A 394 -37.89 -4.27 -17.10
C TYR A 394 -37.49 -4.37 -18.55
N ALA A 395 -36.24 -3.99 -18.83
CA ALA A 395 -35.53 -4.35 -20.03
C ALA A 395 -34.14 -4.89 -19.67
N PRO A 396 -33.70 -6.00 -20.26
CA PRO A 396 -32.40 -6.56 -19.94
C PRO A 396 -31.27 -5.58 -20.26
N GLN A 397 -31.44 -4.77 -21.31
CA GLN A 397 -30.50 -3.69 -21.66
C GLN A 397 -30.35 -2.62 -20.58
N ILE A 398 -31.25 -2.55 -19.59
CA ILE A 398 -31.18 -1.61 -18.46
C ILE A 398 -30.87 -2.37 -17.16
N GLY A 399 -31.63 -3.42 -16.86
CA GLY A 399 -31.62 -4.10 -15.57
C GLY A 399 -30.76 -5.35 -15.46
N GLY A 400 -30.00 -5.72 -16.50
CA GLY A 400 -29.16 -6.92 -16.49
C GLY A 400 -29.83 -8.15 -17.12
N SER A 401 -29.33 -9.35 -16.87
CA SER A 401 -29.88 -10.59 -17.41
C SER A 401 -30.99 -11.20 -16.55
N ASN A 402 -31.09 -10.82 -15.27
CA ASN A 402 -31.99 -11.45 -14.29
C ASN A 402 -33.22 -10.58 -13.95
N ALA A 403 -34.29 -10.71 -14.74
CA ALA A 403 -35.51 -9.91 -14.58
C ALA A 403 -36.21 -10.04 -13.21
N PRO A 404 -36.39 -11.26 -12.64
CA PRO A 404 -36.97 -11.38 -11.31
C PRO A 404 -36.16 -10.64 -10.24
N ARG A 405 -34.83 -10.74 -10.28
CA ARG A 405 -33.94 -10.10 -9.30
C ARG A 405 -33.99 -8.58 -9.39
N TYR A 406 -33.90 -8.02 -10.60
CA TYR A 406 -34.06 -6.58 -10.80
C TYR A 406 -35.40 -6.06 -10.23
N ARG A 407 -36.51 -6.78 -10.44
CA ARG A 407 -37.82 -6.34 -9.93
C ARG A 407 -37.90 -6.40 -8.41
N ASP A 408 -37.32 -7.44 -7.81
CA ASP A 408 -37.18 -7.54 -6.35
C ASP A 408 -36.38 -6.35 -5.80
N LEU A 409 -35.28 -5.98 -6.48
CA LEU A 409 -34.51 -4.79 -6.11
C LEU A 409 -35.33 -3.50 -6.19
N VAL A 410 -36.09 -3.29 -7.27
CA VAL A 410 -36.98 -2.12 -7.40
C VAL A 410 -37.96 -2.06 -6.23
N ASP A 411 -38.59 -3.18 -5.86
CA ASP A 411 -39.52 -3.22 -4.74
C ASP A 411 -38.82 -2.89 -3.41
N ARG A 412 -37.62 -3.42 -3.17
CA ARG A 412 -36.81 -3.14 -1.97
C ARG A 412 -36.33 -1.69 -1.87
N LEU A 413 -36.06 -1.04 -3.00
CA LEU A 413 -35.65 0.38 -3.06
C LEU A 413 -36.83 1.36 -2.89
N GLY A 414 -38.07 0.88 -2.70
CA GLY A 414 -39.26 1.73 -2.56
C GLY A 414 -40.23 1.68 -3.74
N GLY A 415 -40.09 0.66 -4.60
CA GLY A 415 -40.98 0.38 -5.72
C GLY A 415 -40.76 1.31 -6.92
N TYR A 416 -41.82 1.55 -7.69
CA TYR A 416 -41.76 2.28 -8.97
C TYR A 416 -41.16 3.70 -8.88
N GLN A 417 -41.14 4.32 -7.70
CA GLN A 417 -40.57 5.66 -7.50
C GLN A 417 -39.04 5.65 -7.55
N ALA A 418 -38.41 4.55 -7.15
CA ALA A 418 -36.95 4.40 -7.15
C ALA A 418 -36.40 3.87 -8.49
N GLN A 419 -37.25 3.22 -9.29
CA GLN A 419 -36.87 2.66 -10.60
C GLN A 419 -36.14 3.68 -11.52
N PRO A 420 -36.59 4.94 -11.68
CA PRO A 420 -35.88 5.90 -12.54
C PRO A 420 -34.45 6.23 -12.05
N ALA A 421 -34.20 6.18 -10.75
CA ALA A 421 -32.87 6.37 -10.19
C ALA A 421 -32.02 5.12 -10.46
N LEU A 422 -32.53 3.92 -10.13
CA LEU A 422 -31.87 2.65 -10.43
C LEU A 422 -31.50 2.51 -11.91
N ASP A 423 -32.44 2.82 -12.81
CA ASP A 423 -32.23 2.77 -14.25
C ASP A 423 -31.15 3.75 -14.72
N ARG A 424 -31.03 4.91 -14.07
CA ARG A 424 -29.98 5.88 -14.37
C ARG A 424 -28.60 5.34 -13.98
N VAL A 425 -28.51 4.65 -12.85
CA VAL A 425 -27.26 4.04 -12.36
C VAL A 425 -26.82 2.86 -13.23
N LEU A 426 -27.76 1.98 -13.60
CA LEU A 426 -27.43 0.76 -14.34
C LEU A 426 -27.26 0.97 -15.84
N ARG A 427 -27.99 1.92 -16.45
CA ARG A 427 -27.94 2.18 -17.90
C ARG A 427 -26.52 2.32 -18.48
N PRO A 428 -25.59 3.10 -17.88
CA PRO A 428 -24.24 3.25 -18.38
C PRO A 428 -23.35 2.03 -18.10
N LEU A 429 -23.86 0.88 -17.65
CA LEU A 429 -23.04 -0.30 -17.41
C LEU A 429 -23.17 -1.31 -18.54
N ALA A 430 -22.07 -2.00 -18.84
CA ALA A 430 -22.12 -3.19 -19.67
C ALA A 430 -22.91 -4.32 -18.98
N MET A 431 -23.42 -5.29 -19.74
CA MET A 431 -24.40 -6.27 -19.23
C MET A 431 -23.92 -7.03 -17.98
N PRO A 432 -22.68 -7.58 -17.93
CA PRO A 432 -22.22 -8.27 -16.73
C PRO A 432 -22.10 -7.35 -15.52
N ALA A 433 -21.68 -6.09 -15.73
CA ALA A 433 -21.59 -5.09 -14.68
C ALA A 433 -22.97 -4.69 -14.12
N LYS A 434 -24.04 -4.76 -14.92
CA LYS A 434 -25.42 -4.56 -14.43
C LYS A 434 -25.83 -5.62 -13.42
N ASP A 435 -25.60 -6.90 -13.75
CA ASP A 435 -25.93 -8.00 -12.85
C ASP A 435 -25.15 -7.90 -11.54
N ILE A 436 -23.86 -7.56 -11.64
CA ILE A 436 -22.99 -7.33 -10.46
C ILE A 436 -23.53 -6.18 -9.60
N ALA A 437 -23.87 -5.05 -10.20
CA ALA A 437 -24.41 -3.91 -9.47
C ALA A 437 -25.75 -4.25 -8.81
N VAL A 438 -26.64 -5.00 -9.49
CA VAL A 438 -27.93 -5.45 -8.92
C VAL A 438 -27.71 -6.34 -7.69
N GLU A 439 -26.79 -7.30 -7.76
CA GLU A 439 -26.50 -8.19 -6.62
C GLU A 439 -25.77 -7.46 -5.48
N ALA A 440 -24.86 -6.54 -5.79
CA ALA A 440 -24.22 -5.69 -4.79
C ALA A 440 -25.27 -4.85 -4.03
N MET A 441 -26.22 -4.22 -4.74
CA MET A 441 -27.30 -3.46 -4.10
C MET A 441 -28.20 -4.34 -3.23
N HIS A 442 -28.51 -5.56 -3.67
CA HIS A 442 -29.24 -6.51 -2.83
C HIS A 442 -28.50 -6.79 -1.53
N SER A 443 -27.21 -7.06 -1.63
CA SER A 443 -26.39 -7.41 -0.48
C SER A 443 -26.21 -6.23 0.48
N MET A 444 -26.08 -5.00 -0.03
CA MET A 444 -26.09 -3.78 0.79
C MET A 444 -27.43 -3.58 1.50
N LEU A 445 -28.55 -3.79 0.81
CA LEU A 445 -29.88 -3.71 1.43
C LEU A 445 -30.13 -4.86 2.43
N ASP A 446 -29.48 -6.01 2.28
CA ASP A 446 -29.54 -7.12 3.24
C ASP A 446 -28.76 -6.79 4.52
N ASP A 447 -27.75 -5.92 4.41
CA ASP A 447 -26.96 -5.35 5.51
C ASP A 447 -27.54 -4.02 6.06
N ASP A 448 -28.85 -3.79 5.88
CA ASP A 448 -29.60 -2.61 6.39
C ASP A 448 -29.06 -1.24 5.92
N VAL A 449 -28.34 -1.16 4.80
CA VAL A 449 -27.92 0.11 4.20
C VAL A 449 -29.15 0.89 3.67
N SER A 450 -29.16 2.21 3.87
CA SER A 450 -30.27 3.04 3.40
C SER A 450 -30.35 3.06 1.88
N VAL A 451 -31.57 3.19 1.33
CA VAL A 451 -31.80 3.23 -0.12
C VAL A 451 -30.96 4.29 -0.82
N ASP A 452 -30.84 5.47 -0.21
CA ASP A 452 -30.08 6.59 -0.77
C ASP A 452 -28.57 6.25 -0.78
N ASP A 453 -28.03 5.71 0.31
CA ASP A 453 -26.61 5.32 0.40
C ASP A 453 -26.26 4.17 -0.57
N VAL A 454 -27.17 3.21 -0.78
CA VAL A 454 -26.99 2.13 -1.78
C VAL A 454 -26.88 2.71 -3.19
N LEU A 455 -27.77 3.62 -3.56
CA LEU A 455 -27.74 4.24 -4.88
C LEU A 455 -26.48 5.10 -5.05
N ASP A 456 -26.12 5.90 -4.06
CA ASP A 456 -24.92 6.74 -4.12
C ASP A 456 -23.64 5.89 -4.19
N ALA A 457 -23.54 4.82 -3.40
CA ALA A 457 -22.42 3.89 -3.44
C ALA A 457 -22.20 3.29 -4.83
N ILE A 458 -23.25 2.79 -5.49
CA ILE A 458 -23.11 2.23 -6.85
C ILE A 458 -22.86 3.31 -7.89
N VAL A 459 -23.43 4.50 -7.73
CA VAL A 459 -23.12 5.64 -8.61
C VAL A 459 -21.62 5.94 -8.56
N GLN A 460 -21.02 6.03 -7.38
CA GLN A 460 -19.58 6.29 -7.25
C GLN A 460 -18.74 5.13 -7.79
N ALA A 461 -19.08 3.89 -7.40
CA ALA A 461 -18.34 2.69 -7.80
C ALA A 461 -18.34 2.43 -9.32
N THR A 462 -19.26 3.05 -10.06
CA THR A 462 -19.39 2.85 -11.51
C THR A 462 -18.98 4.07 -12.34
N GLN A 463 -18.64 5.18 -11.70
CA GLN A 463 -18.11 6.34 -12.39
C GLN A 463 -16.63 6.13 -12.75
N ALA A 464 -16.30 6.38 -14.01
CA ALA A 464 -14.92 6.43 -14.47
C ALA A 464 -14.68 7.73 -15.21
N ASN A 465 -13.57 8.39 -14.92
CA ASN A 465 -13.02 9.48 -15.69
C ASN A 465 -11.49 9.33 -15.74
N PRO A 466 -10.96 8.45 -16.64
CA PRO A 466 -9.54 8.17 -16.71
C PRO A 466 -8.66 9.41 -16.94
N ALA A 467 -9.17 10.41 -17.67
CA ALA A 467 -8.49 11.68 -17.89
C ALA A 467 -8.27 12.51 -16.60
N GLN A 468 -8.98 12.19 -15.52
CA GLN A 468 -8.78 12.75 -14.18
C GLN A 468 -8.18 11.73 -13.20
N ALA A 469 -7.63 10.61 -13.71
CA ALA A 469 -7.19 9.47 -12.90
C ALA A 469 -8.28 8.92 -11.95
N LYS A 470 -9.56 9.03 -12.36
CA LYS A 470 -10.69 8.44 -11.64
C LYS A 470 -11.11 7.17 -12.34
N TYR A 471 -11.17 6.08 -11.60
CA TYR A 471 -11.47 4.77 -12.16
C TYR A 471 -12.64 4.12 -11.43
N ALA A 472 -13.43 3.32 -12.13
CA ALA A 472 -14.56 2.61 -11.53
C ALA A 472 -14.10 1.38 -10.72
N ASP A 473 -14.81 1.08 -9.63
CA ASP A 473 -14.62 -0.07 -8.75
C ASP A 473 -15.35 -1.33 -9.22
N THR A 474 -15.87 -1.34 -10.44
CA THR A 474 -16.62 -2.45 -11.03
C THR A 474 -15.91 -3.81 -10.97
N PRO A 475 -14.58 -3.95 -11.17
CA PRO A 475 -13.90 -5.23 -10.95
C PRO A 475 -13.87 -5.67 -9.49
N LEU A 476 -13.70 -4.74 -8.55
CA LEU A 476 -13.71 -5.05 -7.12
C LEU A 476 -15.12 -5.49 -6.70
N LEU A 477 -16.15 -4.74 -7.11
CA LEU A 477 -17.55 -5.12 -6.91
C LEU A 477 -17.84 -6.51 -7.47
N ARG A 478 -17.31 -6.84 -8.65
CA ARG A 478 -17.44 -8.19 -9.23
C ARG A 478 -16.89 -9.25 -8.29
N ARG A 479 -15.63 -9.10 -7.83
CA ARG A 479 -14.97 -10.09 -6.96
C ARG A 479 -15.74 -10.29 -5.65
N LEU A 480 -16.25 -9.21 -5.05
CA LEU A 480 -17.04 -9.27 -3.83
C LEU A 480 -18.42 -9.92 -4.07
N THR A 481 -19.06 -9.58 -5.18
CA THR A 481 -20.37 -10.14 -5.56
C THR A 481 -20.31 -11.60 -5.96
N ASP A 482 -19.26 -12.01 -6.69
CA ASP A 482 -19.01 -13.41 -7.09
C ASP A 482 -18.78 -14.31 -5.86
N ALA A 483 -18.34 -13.73 -4.75
CA ALA A 483 -18.26 -14.42 -3.48
C ALA A 483 -19.64 -14.64 -2.82
N GLY A 484 -20.67 -13.91 -3.24
CA GLY A 484 -22.04 -13.99 -2.73
C GLY A 484 -22.10 -13.77 -1.22
N ASP A 485 -22.89 -14.61 -0.54
CA ASP A 485 -23.08 -14.58 0.92
C ASP A 485 -21.79 -14.81 1.73
N ARG A 486 -20.67 -15.14 1.07
CA ARG A 486 -19.37 -15.25 1.75
C ARG A 486 -18.82 -13.88 2.15
N PHE A 487 -19.18 -12.78 1.49
CA PHE A 487 -18.79 -11.44 1.93
C PHE A 487 -19.93 -10.80 2.74
N THR A 488 -19.65 -10.42 4.00
CA THR A 488 -20.69 -10.01 4.97
C THR A 488 -20.54 -8.56 5.45
N SER A 489 -19.92 -7.69 4.66
CA SER A 489 -19.61 -6.31 5.07
C SER A 489 -19.96 -5.30 4.00
N TRP A 490 -21.17 -5.46 3.44
CA TRP A 490 -21.69 -4.59 2.40
C TRP A 490 -22.05 -3.21 2.93
N ALA A 491 -22.45 -3.09 4.21
CA ALA A 491 -22.64 -1.78 4.84
C ALA A 491 -21.37 -0.94 4.89
N VAL A 492 -20.25 -1.57 5.27
CA VAL A 492 -18.93 -0.93 5.30
C VAL A 492 -18.49 -0.52 3.89
N LEU A 493 -18.74 -1.38 2.90
CA LEU A 493 -18.45 -1.07 1.50
C LEU A 493 -19.29 0.10 0.99
N ALA A 494 -20.59 0.16 1.32
CA ALA A 494 -21.46 1.25 0.89
C ALA A 494 -21.03 2.59 1.50
N GLU A 495 -20.74 2.63 2.81
CA GLU A 495 -20.19 3.82 3.47
C GLU A 495 -18.91 4.30 2.76
N HIS A 496 -18.00 3.37 2.46
CA HIS A 496 -16.76 3.67 1.76
C HIS A 496 -17.00 4.25 0.35
N LEU A 497 -17.81 3.58 -0.46
CA LEU A 497 -18.11 4.01 -1.83
C LEU A 497 -18.87 5.33 -1.87
N SER A 498 -19.68 5.63 -0.87
CA SER A 498 -20.41 6.90 -0.76
C SER A 498 -19.53 8.07 -0.27
N SER A 499 -18.33 7.81 0.25
CA SER A 499 -17.43 8.84 0.79
C SER A 499 -16.82 9.69 -0.34
N PRO A 500 -17.08 11.01 -0.39
CA PRO A 500 -16.52 11.89 -1.42
C PRO A 500 -15.03 12.21 -1.21
N ASP A 501 -14.42 11.76 -0.11
CA ASP A 501 -13.04 12.06 0.25
C ASP A 501 -12.05 11.04 -0.35
N PRO A 502 -11.26 11.40 -1.38
CA PRO A 502 -10.30 10.49 -2.00
C PRO A 502 -9.16 10.08 -1.05
N THR A 503 -8.84 10.90 -0.03
CA THR A 503 -7.79 10.55 0.94
C THR A 503 -8.25 9.41 1.85
N ARG A 504 -9.54 9.41 2.24
CA ARG A 504 -10.15 8.29 2.94
C ARG A 504 -10.19 7.05 2.06
N TYR A 505 -10.54 7.22 0.78
CA TYR A 505 -10.63 6.10 -0.15
C TYR A 505 -9.32 5.28 -0.16
N ALA A 506 -8.17 5.94 -0.34
CA ALA A 506 -6.86 5.29 -0.34
C ALA A 506 -6.56 4.51 0.97
N ALA A 507 -7.04 5.00 2.12
CA ALA A 507 -6.86 4.34 3.41
C ALA A 507 -7.69 3.05 3.55
N TYR A 508 -8.81 2.93 2.83
CA TYR A 508 -9.67 1.74 2.85
C TYR A 508 -9.18 0.64 1.89
N VAL A 509 -8.54 1.01 0.77
CA VAL A 509 -8.11 0.03 -0.27
C VAL A 509 -7.34 -1.18 0.30
N PRO A 510 -6.36 -1.02 1.22
CA PRO A 510 -5.67 -2.16 1.83
C PRO A 510 -6.58 -3.19 2.53
N GLY A 511 -7.63 -2.73 3.21
CA GLY A 511 -8.59 -3.60 3.89
C GLY A 511 -9.45 -4.39 2.90
N LEU A 512 -10.00 -3.70 1.90
CA LEU A 512 -10.80 -4.33 0.83
C LEU A 512 -10.00 -5.33 0.01
N GLN A 513 -8.76 -5.00 -0.35
CA GLN A 513 -7.83 -5.90 -1.04
C GLN A 513 -7.58 -7.17 -0.23
N SER A 514 -7.38 -7.02 1.07
CA SER A 514 -7.09 -8.12 1.96
C SER A 514 -8.32 -9.02 2.13
N ALA A 515 -9.53 -8.44 2.21
CA ALA A 515 -10.78 -9.18 2.19
C ALA A 515 -11.00 -9.93 0.87
N ALA A 516 -10.75 -9.29 -0.28
CA ALA A 516 -10.86 -9.92 -1.59
C ALA A 516 -9.84 -11.07 -1.78
N THR A 517 -8.62 -10.90 -1.26
CA THR A 517 -7.59 -11.96 -1.27
C THR A 517 -8.06 -13.18 -0.49
N GLU A 518 -8.65 -12.94 0.67
CA GLU A 518 -9.16 -14.00 1.56
C GLU A 518 -10.38 -14.71 0.96
N LEU A 519 -11.28 -13.98 0.31
CA LEU A 519 -12.40 -14.56 -0.45
C LEU A 519 -11.94 -15.44 -1.62
N GLY A 520 -10.74 -15.18 -2.17
CA GLY A 520 -10.08 -16.04 -3.16
C GLY A 520 -9.78 -17.45 -2.63
N ASN A 521 -9.69 -17.63 -1.31
CA ASN A 521 -9.59 -18.95 -0.70
C ASN A 521 -10.97 -19.60 -0.61
N ALA A 522 -11.26 -20.57 -1.49
CA ALA A 522 -12.54 -21.29 -1.50
C ALA A 522 -12.88 -22.02 -0.19
N ALA A 523 -11.90 -22.21 0.71
CA ALA A 523 -12.11 -22.80 2.03
C ALA A 523 -12.64 -21.82 3.08
N ALA A 524 -12.67 -20.51 2.82
CA ALA A 524 -13.22 -19.49 3.71
C ALA A 524 -14.73 -19.30 3.45
N PRO A 525 -15.65 -19.92 4.22
CA PRO A 525 -17.09 -19.78 4.07
C PRO A 525 -17.61 -18.35 4.25
N THR A 526 -17.01 -17.54 5.12
CA THR A 526 -17.42 -16.14 5.31
C THR A 526 -16.20 -15.27 5.58
N VAL A 527 -16.22 -14.04 5.06
CA VAL A 527 -15.20 -13.00 5.25
C VAL A 527 -15.92 -11.69 5.56
N GLY A 528 -15.73 -11.22 6.78
CA GLY A 528 -16.15 -9.89 7.23
C GLY A 528 -14.98 -8.91 7.22
N LEU A 529 -15.28 -7.63 7.03
CA LEU A 529 -14.35 -6.52 7.05
C LEU A 529 -14.90 -5.43 7.98
N THR A 530 -14.07 -4.94 8.88
CA THR A 530 -14.41 -3.83 9.77
C THR A 530 -13.26 -2.83 9.76
N TYR A 531 -13.58 -1.55 9.61
CA TYR A 531 -12.60 -0.49 9.83
C TYR A 531 -12.73 0.04 11.24
N LEU A 532 -11.58 0.29 11.87
CA LEU A 532 -11.52 0.86 13.20
C LEU A 532 -11.30 2.37 13.05
N PRO A 533 -12.14 3.20 13.70
CA PRO A 533 -11.91 4.63 13.70
C PRO A 533 -10.57 4.91 14.38
N SER A 534 -9.64 5.45 13.60
CA SER A 534 -8.40 6.04 14.12
C SER A 534 -8.71 7.45 14.60
N ASP A 535 -8.19 7.81 15.78
CA ASP A 535 -8.27 9.17 16.33
C ASP A 535 -7.49 10.19 15.45
N GLU A 536 -6.66 9.71 14.53
CA GLU A 536 -5.86 10.51 13.60
C GLU A 536 -6.30 10.32 12.13
N ILE A 537 -6.20 11.41 11.36
CA ILE A 537 -6.71 11.58 10.00
C ILE A 537 -6.02 10.67 8.95
N ALA A 538 -4.99 9.89 9.29
CA ALA A 538 -4.04 9.34 8.30
C ALA A 538 -4.00 7.81 8.10
N SER A 539 -4.61 6.97 8.94
CA SER A 539 -4.67 5.52 8.67
C SER A 539 -5.92 4.87 9.25
N LEU A 540 -6.82 4.41 8.38
CA LEU A 540 -7.94 3.56 8.80
C LEU A 540 -7.42 2.12 8.93
N ASP A 541 -7.24 1.69 10.17
CA ASP A 541 -6.92 0.30 10.48
C ASP A 541 -8.11 -0.58 10.07
N ALA A 542 -7.83 -1.73 9.46
CA ALA A 542 -8.87 -2.69 9.09
C ALA A 542 -8.68 -4.02 9.82
N VAL A 543 -9.77 -4.72 10.07
CA VAL A 543 -9.75 -6.10 10.56
C VAL A 543 -10.62 -6.95 9.65
N ILE A 544 -10.06 -8.06 9.21
CA ILE A 544 -10.76 -9.06 8.40
C ILE A 544 -10.97 -10.30 9.24
N ILE A 545 -12.20 -10.78 9.29
CA ILE A 545 -12.60 -11.97 10.04
C ILE A 545 -13.04 -13.03 9.05
N SER A 546 -12.34 -14.15 9.01
CA SER A 546 -12.68 -15.30 8.18
C SER A 546 -13.10 -16.47 9.04
N ASP A 547 -14.27 -17.04 8.78
CA ASP A 547 -14.66 -18.33 9.38
C ASP A 547 -14.11 -19.45 8.51
N TYR A 548 -13.60 -20.53 9.11
CA TYR A 548 -13.12 -21.73 8.43
C TYR A 548 -13.79 -22.98 9.00
N PRO A 549 -14.22 -23.94 8.15
CA PRO A 549 -15.04 -25.08 8.58
C PRO A 549 -14.29 -26.10 9.46
N ASP A 550 -12.97 -26.03 9.54
CA ASP A 550 -12.17 -26.87 10.43
C ASP A 550 -12.15 -26.27 11.85
N THR A 551 -12.55 -27.07 12.83
CA THR A 551 -13.26 -26.72 14.07
C THR A 551 -12.61 -25.78 15.10
N GLU A 552 -11.53 -25.05 14.82
CA GLU A 552 -10.90 -24.17 15.83
C GLU A 552 -10.23 -22.87 15.33
N ALA A 553 -10.29 -22.48 14.05
CA ALA A 553 -9.58 -21.27 13.61
C ALA A 553 -10.46 -20.32 12.78
N MET A 554 -11.22 -19.46 13.47
CA MET A 554 -11.50 -18.15 12.87
C MET A 554 -10.15 -17.47 12.62
N HIS A 555 -9.95 -16.87 11.45
CA HIS A 555 -8.74 -16.10 11.14
C HIS A 555 -9.05 -14.62 11.25
N CYS A 556 -8.23 -13.88 11.99
CA CYS A 556 -8.40 -12.45 12.17
C CYS A 556 -7.16 -11.74 11.65
N THR A 557 -7.30 -11.07 10.51
CA THR A 557 -6.19 -10.31 9.92
C THR A 557 -6.33 -8.85 10.27
N GLY A 558 -5.46 -8.35 11.16
CA GLY A 558 -5.32 -6.91 11.40
C GLY A 558 -4.47 -6.28 10.29
N VAL A 559 -5.04 -5.35 9.54
CA VAL A 559 -4.40 -4.64 8.43
C VAL A 559 -4.09 -3.20 8.87
N ILE A 560 -2.81 -2.83 8.85
CA ILE A 560 -2.33 -1.51 9.25
C ILE A 560 -1.52 -0.91 8.11
N VAL A 561 -1.83 0.33 7.72
CA VAL A 561 -0.92 1.15 6.91
C VAL A 561 0.09 1.78 7.85
N VAL A 562 1.37 1.42 7.74
CA VAL A 562 2.39 1.78 8.73
C VAL A 562 2.67 3.28 8.69
N PRO A 563 2.34 4.05 9.75
CA PRO A 563 2.65 5.47 9.81
C PRO A 563 4.14 5.64 10.15
N GLY A 564 4.95 6.06 9.18
CA GLY A 564 6.40 6.19 9.39
C GLY A 564 7.09 4.84 9.61
N THR A 565 8.17 4.79 10.41
CA THR A 565 9.10 3.64 10.49
C THR A 565 8.88 2.69 11.67
N ASP A 566 7.89 2.93 12.53
CA ASP A 566 7.68 2.12 13.74
C ASP A 566 6.89 0.84 13.46
N LEU A 567 7.64 -0.19 13.04
CA LEU A 567 7.12 -1.54 12.82
C LEU A 567 6.61 -2.18 14.12
N ALA A 568 7.20 -1.88 15.28
CA ALA A 568 6.83 -2.53 16.54
C ALA A 568 5.44 -2.10 16.98
N THR A 569 5.19 -0.79 16.98
CA THR A 569 3.88 -0.22 17.29
C THR A 569 2.84 -0.72 16.29
N SER A 570 3.15 -0.73 15.00
CA SER A 570 2.22 -1.16 13.95
C SER A 570 1.86 -2.65 14.05
N ILE A 571 2.80 -3.54 14.38
CA ILE A 571 2.52 -4.96 14.62
C ILE A 571 1.64 -5.13 15.86
N ASN A 572 1.98 -4.46 16.95
CA ASN A 572 1.20 -4.52 18.19
C ASN A 572 -0.23 -4.01 17.97
N GLN A 573 -0.38 -2.93 17.20
CA GLN A 573 -1.67 -2.37 16.82
C GLN A 573 -2.47 -3.36 15.97
N ALA A 574 -1.88 -3.94 14.91
CA ALA A 574 -2.51 -4.96 14.08
C ALA A 574 -3.04 -6.15 14.91
N VAL A 575 -2.19 -6.66 15.81
CA VAL A 575 -2.52 -7.78 16.70
C VAL A 575 -3.60 -7.41 17.69
N THR A 576 -3.52 -6.21 18.28
CA THR A 576 -4.50 -5.72 19.26
C THR A 576 -5.86 -5.55 18.62
N ASN A 577 -5.91 -4.94 17.44
CA ASN A 577 -7.12 -4.72 16.67
C ASN A 577 -7.80 -6.05 16.31
N ALA A 578 -7.03 -7.02 15.78
CA ALA A 578 -7.55 -8.35 15.48
C ALA A 578 -8.10 -9.07 16.71
N ASN A 579 -7.38 -9.05 17.84
CA ASN A 579 -7.82 -9.67 19.10
C ASN A 579 -9.06 -9.01 19.71
N GLN A 580 -9.25 -7.69 19.50
CA GLN A 580 -10.41 -6.98 20.03
C GLN A 580 -11.70 -7.28 19.25
N GLN A 581 -11.60 -7.60 17.96
CA GLN A 581 -12.77 -7.82 17.12
C GLN A 581 -13.38 -9.22 17.27
N ALA A 582 -12.59 -10.25 17.53
CA ALA A 582 -13.12 -11.60 17.77
C ALA A 582 -12.31 -12.37 18.82
N GLU A 583 -13.03 -12.99 19.76
CA GLU A 583 -12.44 -13.92 20.72
C GLU A 583 -12.11 -15.26 20.06
N ASN A 584 -11.04 -15.93 20.51
CA ASN A 584 -10.59 -17.25 20.02
C ASN A 584 -10.25 -17.29 18.52
N CYS A 585 -9.65 -16.21 18.03
CA CYS A 585 -9.23 -16.08 16.64
C CYS A 585 -7.73 -16.36 16.48
N THR A 586 -7.34 -17.06 15.41
CA THR A 586 -5.95 -17.12 14.97
C THR A 586 -5.60 -15.78 14.34
N VAL A 587 -4.74 -15.02 15.01
CA VAL A 587 -4.37 -13.67 14.57
C VAL A 587 -3.34 -13.72 13.45
N HIS A 588 -3.61 -13.02 12.37
CA HIS A 588 -2.65 -12.65 11.34
C HIS A 588 -2.45 -11.14 11.39
N ALA A 589 -1.23 -10.68 11.17
CA ALA A 589 -0.93 -9.26 11.04
C ALA A 589 -0.53 -8.97 9.60
N ARG A 590 -1.06 -7.88 9.04
CA ARG A 590 -0.73 -7.43 7.69
C ARG A 590 -0.35 -5.95 7.75
N LEU A 591 0.88 -5.65 7.38
CA LEU A 591 1.39 -4.29 7.32
C LEU A 591 1.49 -3.86 5.86
N VAL A 592 0.93 -2.70 5.54
CA VAL A 592 1.11 -2.04 4.25
C VAL A 592 2.04 -0.87 4.47
N ILE A 593 3.24 -0.96 3.88
CA ILE A 593 4.19 0.14 3.93
C ILE A 593 3.81 1.12 2.83
N PRO A 594 3.53 2.40 3.12
CA PRO A 594 3.31 3.39 2.08
C PRO A 594 4.64 3.77 1.41
N ASP A 595 4.58 4.25 0.16
CA ASP A 595 5.74 4.74 -0.60
C ASP A 595 6.43 5.95 0.06
N THR A 596 5.68 6.72 0.86
CA THR A 596 6.19 7.80 1.71
C THR A 596 7.22 7.32 2.74
N ASN A 597 7.22 6.03 3.11
CA ASN A 597 8.30 5.42 3.89
C ASN A 597 9.25 4.65 2.97
N ARG A 598 10.09 5.40 2.24
CA ARG A 598 11.00 4.87 1.22
C ARG A 598 11.92 3.76 1.73
N ASP A 599 12.46 3.92 2.93
CA ASP A 599 13.34 2.96 3.58
C ASP A 599 12.70 1.57 3.75
N LEU A 600 11.46 1.54 4.20
CA LEU A 600 10.72 0.28 4.35
C LEU A 600 10.09 -0.18 3.03
N TRP A 601 9.71 0.75 2.16
CA TRP A 601 9.05 0.49 0.89
C TRP A 601 9.99 -0.25 -0.08
N ALA A 602 11.26 0.15 -0.15
CA ALA A 602 12.26 -0.50 -1.00
C ALA A 602 12.89 -1.75 -0.35
N ALA A 603 12.64 -2.00 0.94
CA ALA A 603 13.28 -3.09 1.66
C ALA A 603 12.87 -4.46 1.09
N GLY A 604 13.88 -5.21 0.65
CA GLY A 604 13.71 -6.61 0.25
C GLY A 604 13.50 -7.53 1.46
N ARG A 605 13.11 -8.79 1.22
CA ARG A 605 12.85 -9.79 2.28
C ARG A 605 13.94 -9.88 3.37
N PRO A 606 15.25 -9.98 3.06
CA PRO A 606 16.27 -10.15 4.11
C PRO A 606 16.46 -8.90 4.97
N GLU A 607 16.37 -7.73 4.35
CA GLU A 607 16.46 -6.44 5.04
C GLU A 607 15.24 -6.24 5.94
N MET A 608 14.03 -6.44 5.41
CA MET A 608 12.79 -6.34 6.18
C MET A 608 12.79 -7.32 7.36
N GLN A 609 13.26 -8.56 7.18
CA GLN A 609 13.40 -9.50 8.29
C GLN A 609 14.34 -8.98 9.40
N THR A 610 15.44 -8.32 9.03
CA THR A 610 16.38 -7.71 9.98
C THR A 610 15.73 -6.57 10.76
N ARG A 611 14.87 -5.77 10.11
CA ARG A 611 14.10 -4.68 10.74
C ARG A 611 12.95 -5.20 11.62
N LEU A 612 12.32 -6.31 11.23
CA LEU A 612 11.21 -6.93 11.97
C LEU A 612 11.66 -7.65 13.24
N GLN A 613 12.85 -8.25 13.26
CA GLN A 613 13.37 -8.97 14.43
C GLN A 613 13.34 -8.18 15.75
N PRO A 614 13.88 -6.94 15.82
CA PRO A 614 13.76 -6.15 17.04
C PRO A 614 12.30 -5.79 17.34
N ALA A 615 11.50 -5.49 16.32
CA ALA A 615 10.09 -5.12 16.46
C ALA A 615 9.23 -6.23 17.09
N VAL A 616 9.51 -7.50 16.77
CA VAL A 616 8.78 -8.65 17.36
C VAL A 616 9.42 -9.22 18.62
N SER A 617 10.57 -8.69 19.06
CA SER A 617 11.33 -9.26 20.17
C SER A 617 10.56 -9.31 21.49
N ILE A 618 9.66 -8.34 21.71
CA ILE A 618 8.76 -8.30 22.87
C ILE A 618 7.73 -9.44 22.80
N LEU A 619 7.17 -9.69 21.62
CA LEU A 619 6.19 -10.75 21.36
C LEU A 619 6.81 -12.15 21.51
N CYS A 620 8.07 -12.30 21.09
CA CYS A 620 8.82 -13.55 21.29
C CYS A 620 9.06 -13.88 22.78
N GLU A 621 9.06 -12.88 23.67
CA GLU A 621 9.37 -13.05 25.09
C GLU A 621 8.15 -13.11 26.00
N SER A 622 7.04 -12.48 25.62
CA SER A 622 5.85 -12.36 26.46
C SER A 622 5.14 -13.71 26.64
N GLY A 623 5.20 -14.59 25.63
CA GLY A 623 4.42 -15.83 25.60
C GLY A 623 2.91 -15.58 25.45
N GLU A 624 2.50 -14.34 25.18
CA GLU A 624 1.13 -13.95 24.88
C GLU A 624 0.77 -14.35 23.44
N PRO A 625 -0.52 -14.57 23.12
CA PRO A 625 -0.95 -14.76 21.74
C PRO A 625 -0.63 -13.50 20.93
N ALA A 626 0.33 -13.62 20.01
CA ALA A 626 0.76 -12.52 19.16
C ALA A 626 0.11 -12.64 17.78
N PHE A 627 0.74 -13.35 16.86
CA PHE A 627 0.20 -13.67 15.55
C PHE A 627 0.76 -15.02 15.09
N GLU A 628 0.06 -15.70 14.21
CA GLU A 628 0.60 -16.86 13.49
C GLU A 628 1.49 -16.41 12.34
N ASN A 629 0.97 -15.51 11.51
CA ASN A 629 1.65 -14.95 10.34
C ASN A 629 1.66 -13.43 10.36
N LEU A 630 2.81 -12.86 9.97
CA LEU A 630 2.98 -11.45 9.66
C LEU A 630 3.29 -11.31 8.18
N THR A 631 2.42 -10.62 7.45
CA THR A 631 2.61 -10.24 6.05
C THR A 631 2.99 -8.76 5.99
N VAL A 632 4.05 -8.42 5.26
CA VAL A 632 4.43 -7.03 4.97
C VAL A 632 4.37 -6.84 3.46
N ILE A 633 3.61 -5.83 3.02
CA ILE A 633 3.52 -5.37 1.64
C ILE A 633 4.45 -4.17 1.49
N THR A 634 5.36 -4.26 0.53
CA THR A 634 6.27 -3.16 0.14
C THR A 634 6.32 -3.06 -1.38
N GLY A 635 6.94 -2.01 -1.92
CA GLY A 635 7.18 -1.87 -3.36
C GLY A 635 8.13 -2.92 -3.92
N ALA A 636 8.93 -3.55 -3.06
CA ALA A 636 9.77 -4.69 -3.44
C ALA A 636 9.00 -6.02 -3.48
N GLY A 637 7.80 -6.10 -2.90
CA GLY A 637 6.91 -7.26 -2.96
C GLY A 637 6.21 -7.61 -1.64
N ASN A 638 5.51 -8.75 -1.66
CA ASN A 638 4.73 -9.27 -0.53
C ASN A 638 5.52 -10.36 0.21
N TYR A 639 5.82 -10.13 1.48
CA TYR A 639 6.63 -11.05 2.28
C TYR A 639 5.86 -11.53 3.50
N THR A 640 5.90 -12.84 3.78
CA THR A 640 5.21 -13.42 4.95
C THR A 640 6.19 -14.21 5.80
N TRP A 641 6.09 -14.03 7.12
CA TRP A 641 6.85 -14.73 8.15
C TRP A 641 5.93 -15.29 9.22
N THR A 642 6.27 -16.44 9.78
CA THR A 642 5.64 -16.91 11.03
C THR A 642 6.31 -16.25 12.22
N LEU A 643 5.59 -16.08 13.33
CA LEU A 643 6.20 -15.61 14.59
C LEU A 643 7.38 -16.52 14.97
N THR A 644 7.23 -17.84 14.83
CA THR A 644 8.32 -18.80 15.08
C THR A 644 9.54 -18.51 14.23
N SER A 645 9.39 -18.19 12.93
CA SER A 645 10.54 -17.87 12.06
C SER A 645 11.24 -16.57 12.45
N LEU A 646 10.49 -15.55 12.88
CA LEU A 646 11.06 -14.29 13.34
C LEU A 646 11.77 -14.48 14.70
N CYS A 647 11.18 -15.23 15.61
CA CYS A 647 11.77 -15.52 16.92
C CYS A 647 12.97 -16.47 16.84
N THR A 648 12.95 -17.48 15.96
CA THR A 648 14.10 -18.40 15.77
C THR A 648 15.27 -17.74 15.05
N SER A 649 15.01 -16.69 14.26
CA SER A 649 16.05 -15.93 13.58
C SER A 649 16.68 -14.81 14.40
N THR A 650 16.21 -14.57 15.64
CA THR A 650 16.98 -13.83 16.65
C THR A 650 18.19 -14.66 17.07
N THR A 651 19.12 -14.81 16.14
CA THR A 651 20.41 -15.44 16.40
C THR A 651 21.02 -14.61 17.51
N SER A 652 21.06 -15.18 18.72
CA SER A 652 21.84 -14.62 19.82
C SER A 652 23.17 -14.18 19.24
N LEU A 653 23.55 -12.91 19.44
CA LEU A 653 24.82 -12.39 18.93
C LEU A 653 25.90 -13.43 19.22
N THR A 654 26.68 -13.81 18.20
CA THR A 654 27.87 -14.62 18.44
C THR A 654 28.77 -13.87 19.42
N GLU A 655 29.61 -14.57 20.19
CA GLU A 655 30.52 -13.89 21.12
C GLU A 655 31.39 -12.84 20.42
N GLN A 656 31.74 -13.08 19.15
CA GLN A 656 32.44 -12.12 18.30
C GLN A 656 31.59 -10.87 18.01
N GLN A 657 30.32 -11.04 17.62
CA GLN A 657 29.42 -9.91 17.39
C GLN A 657 29.14 -9.11 18.68
N LYS A 658 29.10 -9.77 19.85
CA LYS A 658 28.98 -9.07 21.13
C LYS A 658 30.22 -8.19 21.40
N VAL A 659 31.41 -8.72 21.11
CA VAL A 659 32.67 -7.98 21.23
C VAL A 659 32.72 -6.80 20.25
N GLU A 660 32.38 -7.02 18.99
CA GLU A 660 32.28 -5.97 17.97
C GLU A 660 31.29 -4.88 18.37
N ARG A 661 30.12 -5.28 18.91
CA ARG A 661 29.14 -4.32 19.40
C ARG A 661 29.68 -3.48 20.55
N LEU A 662 30.31 -4.09 21.55
CA LEU A 662 30.93 -3.35 22.66
C LEU A 662 32.02 -2.38 22.17
N ASN A 663 32.84 -2.78 21.20
CA ASN A 663 33.84 -1.91 20.60
C ASN A 663 33.20 -0.73 19.87
N SER A 664 32.07 -0.93 19.18
CA SER A 664 31.35 0.15 18.48
C SER A 664 30.78 1.22 19.40
N LEU A 665 30.68 0.95 20.71
CA LEU A 665 30.20 1.92 21.69
C LEU A 665 31.23 2.99 22.05
N ASN A 666 32.49 2.84 21.62
CA ASN A 666 33.59 3.76 21.96
C ASN A 666 33.65 4.06 23.47
N LEU A 667 33.56 3.01 24.29
CA LEU A 667 33.51 3.14 25.75
C LEU A 667 34.70 3.96 26.28
N PRO A 668 34.50 4.86 27.27
CA PRO A 668 35.59 5.61 27.86
C PRO A 668 36.68 4.69 28.44
N ASP A 669 37.95 5.08 28.33
CA ASP A 669 39.10 4.33 28.85
C ASP A 669 38.96 3.95 30.33
N SER A 670 38.31 4.81 31.13
CA SER A 670 38.02 4.54 32.55
C SER A 670 37.10 3.34 32.74
N VAL A 671 36.05 3.25 31.92
CA VAL A 671 35.09 2.14 31.92
C VAL A 671 35.77 0.85 31.49
N ILE A 672 36.54 0.90 30.40
CA ILE A 672 37.29 -0.26 29.90
C ILE A 672 38.24 -0.77 30.99
N LYS A 673 38.98 0.11 31.66
CA LYS A 673 39.88 -0.27 32.77
C LYS A 673 39.15 -0.94 33.93
N GLU A 674 37.97 -0.47 34.29
CA GLU A 674 37.18 -1.06 35.37
C GLU A 674 36.64 -2.45 34.98
N LEU A 675 36.09 -2.58 33.77
CA LEU A 675 35.64 -3.87 33.24
C LEU A 675 36.79 -4.88 33.13
N VAL A 676 38.01 -4.44 32.79
CA VAL A 676 39.21 -5.29 32.78
C VAL A 676 39.63 -5.67 34.21
N ALA A 677 39.61 -4.72 35.15
CA ALA A 677 39.99 -4.95 36.55
C ALA A 677 39.09 -6.00 37.22
N ASP A 678 37.79 -5.98 36.91
CA ASP A 678 36.80 -6.94 37.40
C ASP A 678 36.76 -8.26 36.61
N GLN A 679 37.67 -8.40 35.63
CA GLN A 679 37.78 -9.57 34.74
C GLN A 679 36.50 -9.83 33.95
N HIS A 680 35.80 -8.78 33.54
CA HIS A 680 34.57 -8.85 32.76
C HIS A 680 34.81 -8.84 31.25
N ILE A 681 35.91 -8.23 30.81
CA ILE A 681 36.35 -8.20 29.42
C ILE A 681 37.85 -8.43 29.33
N THR A 682 38.32 -8.84 28.16
CA THR A 682 39.74 -8.86 27.80
C THR A 682 39.97 -7.82 26.72
N VAL A 683 41.07 -7.09 26.80
CA VAL A 683 41.43 -6.06 25.82
C VAL A 683 42.78 -6.35 25.15
N GLY A 684 42.91 -5.93 23.89
CA GLY A 684 44.14 -5.98 23.10
C GLY A 684 45.09 -4.81 23.40
N THR A 685 46.08 -4.61 22.54
CA THR A 685 47.13 -3.59 22.71
C THR A 685 46.64 -2.14 22.59
N ASN A 686 45.45 -1.92 22.02
CA ASN A 686 44.86 -0.60 21.78
C ASN A 686 43.57 -0.35 22.59
N ASN A 687 43.41 -1.00 23.76
CA ASN A 687 42.15 -1.01 24.53
C ASN A 687 40.94 -1.60 23.79
N GLU A 688 41.11 -2.15 22.59
CA GLU A 688 40.07 -2.87 21.85
C GLU A 688 39.65 -4.12 22.64
N ILE A 689 38.34 -4.31 22.82
CA ILE A 689 37.78 -5.48 23.49
C ILE A 689 37.99 -6.68 22.56
N THR A 690 38.55 -7.77 23.08
CA THR A 690 38.85 -9.00 22.34
C THR A 690 38.04 -10.20 22.83
N ALA A 691 37.51 -10.13 24.06
CA ALA A 691 36.61 -11.15 24.60
C ALA A 691 35.73 -10.59 25.72
N ILE A 692 34.55 -11.19 25.88
CA ILE A 692 33.69 -11.01 27.05
C ILE A 692 33.88 -12.20 27.98
N ASN A 693 34.26 -11.92 29.23
CA ASN A 693 34.53 -12.93 30.25
C ASN A 693 33.29 -13.12 31.12
N TRP A 694 32.40 -14.02 30.70
CA TRP A 694 31.23 -14.39 31.50
C TRP A 694 31.67 -15.14 32.75
N ARG A 695 31.25 -14.66 33.93
CA ARG A 695 31.46 -15.40 35.18
C ARG A 695 30.75 -16.74 35.09
N ASN A 696 31.40 -17.79 35.60
CA ASN A 696 30.78 -19.11 35.70
C ASN A 696 29.45 -19.01 36.48
N PRO A 697 28.29 -19.33 35.86
CA PRO A 697 26.99 -19.21 36.50
C PRO A 697 26.85 -20.07 37.77
N ALA A 698 27.67 -21.12 37.92
CA ALA A 698 27.69 -21.98 39.08
C ALA A 698 28.42 -21.39 40.30
N ARG A 699 29.10 -20.24 40.17
CA ARG A 699 29.74 -19.53 41.27
C ARG A 699 28.87 -18.39 41.77
N ALA A 700 28.91 -18.12 43.07
CA ALA A 700 28.19 -17.00 43.66
C ALA A 700 28.60 -15.70 42.96
N CYS A 701 27.67 -15.11 42.21
CA CYS A 701 27.88 -13.87 41.50
C CYS A 701 27.48 -12.68 42.37
N ARG A 702 28.21 -11.57 42.22
CA ARG A 702 27.84 -10.26 42.78
C ARG A 702 27.70 -9.30 41.61
N PRO A 703 26.55 -8.64 41.46
CA PRO A 703 26.43 -7.54 40.52
C PRO A 703 27.54 -6.51 40.77
N ALA A 704 28.12 -6.00 39.70
CA ALA A 704 29.12 -4.94 39.73
C ALA A 704 28.57 -3.76 38.93
N TYR A 705 28.86 -2.54 39.38
CA TYR A 705 28.36 -1.32 38.76
C TYR A 705 29.51 -0.35 38.62
N THR A 706 29.63 0.23 37.44
CA THR A 706 30.58 1.29 37.14
C THR A 706 29.80 2.50 36.66
N ASN A 707 30.15 3.67 37.16
CA ASN A 707 29.66 4.93 36.65
C ASN A 707 30.86 5.65 36.07
N GLY A 708 30.77 6.14 34.83
CA GLY A 708 31.90 6.70 34.06
C GLY A 708 32.47 8.01 34.62
N GLY A 709 32.18 8.32 35.88
CA GLY A 709 32.38 9.59 36.53
C GLY A 709 31.18 10.52 36.35
N ALA A 710 31.20 11.60 37.12
CA ALA A 710 30.39 12.77 36.84
C ALA A 710 31.30 13.97 36.71
N SER A 711 31.27 14.66 35.56
CA SER A 711 32.00 15.91 35.40
C SER A 711 31.22 17.02 36.06
N HIS A 712 31.93 17.88 36.80
CA HIS A 712 31.38 19.14 37.29
C HIS A 712 31.98 20.26 36.44
N GLU A 713 31.31 20.61 35.35
CA GLU A 713 31.70 21.74 34.51
C GLU A 713 30.66 22.85 34.65
N PRO A 714 30.96 24.01 35.25
CA PRO A 714 29.95 25.06 35.41
C PRO A 714 29.43 25.56 34.06
N THR A 715 28.12 25.63 33.88
CA THR A 715 27.53 26.21 32.65
C THR A 715 27.75 27.73 32.59
N SER A 716 28.03 28.24 31.39
CA SER A 716 28.02 29.68 31.08
C SER A 716 26.68 30.17 30.52
N GLY A 717 25.78 29.26 30.11
CA GLY A 717 24.48 29.58 29.52
C GLY A 717 23.32 29.17 30.42
N ASN A 718 22.54 30.15 30.87
CA ASN A 718 21.23 30.02 31.53
C ASN A 718 21.17 29.65 33.03
N ARG A 719 21.97 30.36 33.84
CA ARG A 719 22.01 30.23 35.32
C ARG A 719 20.70 30.57 36.04
N ASP A 720 19.70 31.19 35.41
CA ASP A 720 18.53 31.69 36.15
C ASP A 720 17.48 30.60 36.43
N TYR A 721 17.39 29.57 35.56
CA TYR A 721 16.33 28.56 35.61
C TYR A 721 16.79 27.15 36.00
N TYR A 722 18.08 26.85 35.93
CA TYR A 722 18.62 25.52 36.21
C TYR A 722 19.76 25.56 37.25
N LEU A 723 19.96 24.45 37.95
CA LEU A 723 21.08 24.23 38.88
C LEU A 723 22.30 23.70 38.11
N ASP A 724 23.47 24.24 38.46
CA ASP A 724 24.74 23.61 38.12
C ASP A 724 24.91 22.38 39.01
N GLY A 725 25.20 21.24 38.40
CA GLY A 725 25.25 19.96 39.09
C GLY A 725 26.28 19.01 38.48
N TYR A 726 26.18 17.76 38.87
CA TYR A 726 26.99 16.70 38.29
C TYR A 726 26.39 16.24 36.96
N LYS A 727 27.22 16.16 35.92
CA LYS A 727 26.84 15.63 34.61
C LYS A 727 27.29 14.18 34.50
N ALA A 728 26.34 13.25 34.49
CA ALA A 728 26.62 11.84 34.24
C ALA A 728 26.99 11.65 32.76
N VAL A 729 27.97 10.80 32.48
CA VAL A 729 28.44 10.56 31.09
C VAL A 729 28.13 9.15 30.63
N PHE A 730 27.99 8.23 31.59
CA PHE A 730 27.85 6.80 31.36
C PHE A 730 27.56 6.08 32.67
N SER A 731 26.76 5.02 32.61
CA SER A 731 26.64 4.02 33.68
C SER A 731 26.56 2.62 33.10
N ALA A 732 27.16 1.64 33.76
CA ALA A 732 27.01 0.24 33.41
C ALA A 732 26.94 -0.69 34.62
N GLY A 733 26.37 -1.87 34.39
CA GLY A 733 26.27 -2.93 35.37
C GLY A 733 26.55 -4.29 34.76
N TYR A 734 27.36 -5.10 35.44
CA TYR A 734 27.34 -6.55 35.27
C TYR A 734 26.27 -7.11 36.19
N LEU A 735 25.15 -7.54 35.62
CA LEU A 735 23.97 -8.00 36.34
C LEU A 735 23.94 -9.52 36.41
N CYS A 736 23.70 -10.06 37.61
CA CYS A 736 23.59 -11.49 37.84
C CYS A 736 22.80 -11.76 39.15
N LYS A 737 22.34 -13.00 39.32
CA LYS A 737 21.64 -13.41 40.54
C LYS A 737 22.62 -13.58 41.73
N PRO A 738 22.28 -13.11 42.95
CA PRO A 738 21.07 -12.37 43.31
C PRO A 738 21.15 -10.89 42.93
N LEU A 739 20.10 -10.39 42.27
CA LEU A 739 19.92 -8.98 41.95
C LEU A 739 19.09 -8.33 43.05
N ARG A 740 19.62 -7.30 43.71
CA ARG A 740 18.91 -6.54 44.75
C ARG A 740 18.57 -5.17 44.21
N ASP A 741 17.41 -4.64 44.62
CA ASP A 741 17.07 -3.25 44.33
C ASP A 741 18.11 -2.31 44.95
N GLY A 742 18.48 -1.27 44.21
CA GLY A 742 19.40 -0.23 44.62
C GLY A 742 18.72 0.89 45.41
N GLY A 743 19.39 2.04 45.47
CA GLY A 743 18.93 3.20 46.24
C GLY A 743 17.89 4.05 45.49
N LYS A 744 16.97 4.68 46.23
CA LYS A 744 16.15 5.78 45.68
C LYS A 744 17.06 6.96 45.31
N ALA A 745 16.70 7.70 44.26
CA ALA A 745 17.45 8.88 43.83
C ALA A 745 17.52 9.93 44.96
N ASP A 746 18.73 10.42 45.20
CA ASP A 746 19.07 11.41 46.22
C ASP A 746 18.85 12.84 45.71
N TYR A 747 18.79 13.80 46.62
CA TYR A 747 18.45 15.20 46.34
C TYR A 747 19.64 16.06 45.87
N ASN A 748 20.78 15.45 45.52
CA ASN A 748 21.93 16.19 45.03
C ASN A 748 21.59 16.94 43.73
N PRO A 749 22.12 18.16 43.52
CA PRO A 749 21.87 18.91 42.29
C PRO A 749 22.51 18.18 41.10
N LEU A 750 21.65 17.74 40.17
CA LEU A 750 22.05 17.14 38.90
C LEU A 750 22.22 18.23 37.84
N TRP A 751 22.98 17.90 36.79
CA TRP A 751 23.06 18.72 35.60
C TRP A 751 21.68 19.12 35.10
N ASN A 752 21.48 20.41 34.85
CA ASN A 752 20.23 21.00 34.39
C ASN A 752 19.00 20.65 35.25
N TRP A 753 19.17 20.43 36.55
CA TRP A 753 18.02 20.25 37.44
C TRP A 753 17.26 21.59 37.57
N PRO A 754 15.93 21.63 37.36
CA PRO A 754 15.18 22.88 37.38
C PRO A 754 15.19 23.53 38.77
N LYS A 755 15.43 24.84 38.82
CA LYS A 755 15.28 25.65 40.04
C LYS A 755 13.79 25.81 40.37
N PRO A 756 13.42 26.06 41.65
CA PRO A 756 12.02 26.27 42.03
C PRO A 756 11.30 27.42 41.32
N LYS A 757 12.05 28.35 40.71
CA LYS A 757 11.51 29.48 39.92
C LYS A 757 11.31 29.14 38.44
N ASN A 758 11.72 27.95 38.00
CA ASN A 758 11.53 27.51 36.63
C ASN A 758 10.03 27.16 36.44
N PRO A 759 9.33 27.79 35.49
CA PRO A 759 7.92 27.50 35.22
C PRO A 759 7.69 26.03 34.81
N LEU A 760 8.72 25.34 34.30
CA LEU A 760 8.69 23.91 33.98
C LEU A 760 9.05 23.00 35.17
N ALA A 761 9.35 23.53 36.36
CA ALA A 761 9.66 22.69 37.52
C ALA A 761 8.43 21.87 37.98
N SER A 762 7.23 22.40 37.76
CA SER A 762 5.97 21.72 38.04
C SER A 762 4.84 22.33 37.21
N GLU A 763 4.05 21.48 36.55
CA GLU A 763 2.85 21.88 35.81
C GLU A 763 1.65 21.10 36.35
N GLY A 764 0.54 21.79 36.66
CA GLY A 764 -0.68 21.16 37.19
C GLY A 764 -0.52 20.41 38.52
N GLY A 765 0.57 20.63 39.27
CA GLY A 765 0.88 19.89 40.51
C GLY A 765 1.72 18.62 40.30
N PHE A 766 2.13 18.32 39.07
CA PHE A 766 3.02 17.20 38.74
C PHE A 766 4.44 17.67 38.47
N SER A 767 5.42 16.85 38.84
CA SER A 767 6.84 17.10 38.54
C SER A 767 7.12 16.72 37.09
N VAL A 768 7.35 17.72 36.24
CA VAL A 768 7.67 17.55 34.81
C VAL A 768 8.99 16.78 34.63
N PHE A 769 9.98 17.09 35.48
CA PHE A 769 11.28 16.43 35.50
C PHE A 769 11.36 15.35 36.59
N GLN A 770 12.15 14.31 36.32
CA GLN A 770 12.54 13.27 37.28
C GLN A 770 14.05 13.10 37.30
N ARG A 771 14.53 12.48 38.40
CA ARG A 771 15.91 12.00 38.50
C ARG A 771 15.93 10.59 37.92
N CYS A 772 16.21 10.47 36.62
CA CYS A 772 16.30 9.18 35.96
C CYS A 772 17.56 8.46 36.43
N HIS A 773 17.41 7.18 36.77
CA HIS A 773 18.52 6.27 36.94
C HIS A 773 19.04 5.84 35.57
N LEU A 774 20.36 5.85 35.36
CA LEU A 774 20.97 5.27 34.16
C LEU A 774 20.98 3.73 34.27
N VAL A 775 21.53 3.19 35.35
CA VAL A 775 21.23 1.84 35.83
C VAL A 775 20.08 1.91 36.81
N ALA A 776 18.96 1.33 36.43
CA ALA A 776 17.71 1.34 37.18
C ALA A 776 17.88 0.92 38.65
N ARG A 777 17.05 1.50 39.53
CA ARG A 777 16.93 1.02 40.92
C ARG A 777 16.61 -0.47 40.96
N GLN A 778 15.72 -0.95 40.10
CA GLN A 778 15.31 -2.35 40.07
C GLN A 778 16.40 -3.31 39.58
N LEU A 779 17.44 -2.76 38.92
CA LEU A 779 18.64 -3.47 38.48
C LEU A 779 19.81 -3.29 39.46
N GLY A 780 19.59 -2.59 40.58
CA GLY A 780 20.56 -2.39 41.65
C GLY A 780 21.37 -1.11 41.58
N GLY A 781 21.05 -0.19 40.67
CA GLY A 781 21.76 1.08 40.55
C GLY A 781 21.63 1.98 41.78
N ALA A 782 22.71 2.68 42.10
CA ALA A 782 22.77 3.58 43.25
C ALA A 782 22.01 4.88 42.95
N GLY A 783 21.10 5.26 43.85
CA GLY A 783 20.42 6.57 43.75
C GLY A 783 21.18 7.70 44.45
N THR A 784 22.25 7.42 45.17
CA THR A 784 23.11 8.45 45.79
C THR A 784 24.30 8.82 44.93
N ASP A 785 24.56 8.06 43.86
CA ASP A 785 25.68 8.32 42.96
C ASP A 785 25.25 9.28 41.85
N PRO A 786 25.78 10.51 41.81
CA PRO A 786 25.45 11.46 40.76
C PRO A 786 25.91 11.02 39.37
N GLY A 787 26.85 10.07 39.25
CA GLY A 787 27.23 9.45 37.97
C GLY A 787 26.20 8.45 37.43
N ASN A 788 25.19 8.07 38.23
CA ASN A 788 24.10 7.18 37.83
C ASN A 788 22.77 7.93 37.66
N LEU A 789 22.76 9.25 37.75
CA LEU A 789 21.53 10.05 37.71
C LEU A 789 21.61 11.16 36.68
N VAL A 790 20.52 11.34 35.93
CA VAL A 790 20.33 12.47 35.02
C VAL A 790 19.00 13.17 35.27
N THR A 791 18.93 14.46 34.94
CA THR A 791 17.66 15.17 34.84
C THR A 791 16.99 14.78 33.53
N CYS A 792 15.79 14.22 33.60
CA CYS A 792 15.03 13.75 32.45
C CYS A 792 13.55 14.12 32.61
N PHE A 793 12.76 14.00 31.55
CA PHE A 793 11.30 14.08 31.67
C PHE A 793 10.72 12.82 32.33
N TRP A 794 9.61 13.00 33.05
CA TRP A 794 8.90 11.89 33.72
C TRP A 794 8.52 10.75 32.77
N ARG A 795 8.18 11.07 31.50
CA ARG A 795 7.84 10.10 30.46
C ARG A 795 9.04 9.25 30.08
N THR A 796 10.22 9.85 29.86
CA THR A 796 11.46 9.13 29.57
C THR A 796 11.77 8.11 30.68
N ASN A 797 11.60 8.49 31.94
CA ASN A 797 11.74 7.55 33.07
C ASN A 797 10.71 6.40 33.05
N LEU A 798 9.51 6.61 32.51
CA LEU A 798 8.49 5.57 32.41
C LEU A 798 8.78 4.60 31.27
N ILE A 799 9.11 5.10 30.08
CA ILE A 799 9.35 4.27 28.89
C ILE A 799 10.62 3.42 29.04
N MET A 800 11.66 3.91 29.74
CA MET A 800 12.85 3.11 30.06
C MET A 800 12.53 1.80 30.80
N LYS A 801 11.35 1.66 31.43
CA LYS A 801 10.95 0.39 32.04
C LYS A 801 10.79 -0.75 31.03
N GLU A 802 10.60 -0.43 29.75
CA GLU A 802 10.43 -1.39 28.65
C GLU A 802 11.67 -2.28 28.49
N ILE A 803 12.88 -1.74 28.63
CA ILE A 803 14.12 -2.55 28.63
C ILE A 803 14.53 -3.05 30.02
N GLU A 804 14.28 -2.26 31.07
CA GLU A 804 14.73 -2.60 32.42
C GLU A 804 13.98 -3.81 33.01
N SER A 805 12.68 -3.91 32.74
CA SER A 805 11.84 -4.98 33.31
C SER A 805 12.17 -6.35 32.70
N PRO A 806 12.30 -6.51 31.36
CA PRO A 806 12.83 -7.72 30.76
C PRO A 806 14.24 -8.05 31.26
N THR A 807 15.14 -7.06 31.34
CA THR A 807 16.49 -7.26 31.87
C THR A 807 16.46 -7.88 33.28
N LYS A 808 15.64 -7.32 34.19
CA LYS A 808 15.47 -7.85 35.55
C LYS A 808 14.96 -9.29 35.55
N ARG A 809 13.96 -9.60 34.70
CA ARG A 809 13.41 -10.97 34.59
C ARG A 809 14.49 -11.95 34.16
N ARG A 810 15.25 -11.63 33.11
CA ARG A 810 16.34 -12.48 32.59
C ARG A 810 17.43 -12.73 33.64
N VAL A 811 17.88 -11.69 34.33
CA VAL A 811 18.83 -11.83 35.44
C VAL A 811 18.28 -12.73 36.56
N THR A 812 16.99 -12.58 36.88
CA THR A 812 16.33 -13.38 37.92
C THR A 812 16.21 -14.85 37.52
N GLN A 813 16.07 -15.12 36.21
CA GLN A 813 16.08 -16.46 35.61
C GLN A 813 17.49 -17.08 35.52
N GLY A 814 18.55 -16.32 35.85
CA GLY A 814 19.92 -16.82 35.93
C GLY A 814 20.82 -16.41 34.76
N GLU A 815 20.33 -15.57 33.86
CA GLU A 815 21.15 -14.96 32.82
C GLU A 815 22.10 -13.90 33.42
N HIS A 816 23.31 -13.83 32.90
CA HIS A 816 24.27 -12.78 33.23
C HIS A 816 24.21 -11.74 32.13
N ILE A 817 24.03 -10.47 32.48
CA ILE A 817 23.79 -9.39 31.53
C ILE A 817 24.78 -8.25 31.78
N PHE A 818 25.46 -7.80 30.74
CA PHE A 818 26.07 -6.46 30.71
C PHE A 818 25.02 -5.45 30.31
N TYR A 819 24.76 -4.50 31.18
CA TYR A 819 23.83 -3.41 30.96
C TYR A 819 24.61 -2.10 30.88
N PHE A 820 24.38 -1.30 29.85
CA PHE A 820 25.01 -0.01 29.59
C PHE A 820 23.91 1.02 29.42
N SER A 821 24.11 2.21 29.97
CA SER A 821 23.23 3.35 29.79
C SER A 821 24.07 4.60 29.57
N MET A 822 23.82 5.26 28.44
CA MET A 822 24.64 6.33 27.89
C MET A 822 23.74 7.55 27.64
N PRO A 823 23.79 8.57 28.51
CA PRO A 823 23.09 9.82 28.27
C PRO A 823 23.72 10.55 27.08
N GLN A 824 22.86 11.07 26.20
CA GLN A 824 23.23 11.89 25.06
C GLN A 824 22.84 13.34 25.33
N TYR A 825 23.75 14.27 25.02
CA TYR A 825 23.59 15.69 25.31
C TYR A 825 23.76 16.52 24.04
N ASN A 826 23.02 17.63 23.94
CA ASN A 826 23.10 18.59 22.84
C ASN A 826 24.42 19.39 22.86
N GLY A 827 25.49 18.74 22.43
CA GLY A 827 26.85 19.24 22.52
C GLY A 827 27.43 19.16 23.95
N ILE A 828 28.64 19.70 24.12
CA ILE A 828 29.41 19.51 25.35
C ILE A 828 28.75 20.14 26.59
N ASN A 829 27.98 21.22 26.42
CA ASN A 829 27.29 21.95 27.49
C ASN A 829 25.75 21.85 27.40
N GLY A 830 25.23 20.93 26.58
CA GLY A 830 23.80 20.85 26.28
C GLY A 830 22.93 20.22 27.37
N GLU A 831 21.61 20.34 27.15
CA GLU A 831 20.58 19.54 27.80
C GLU A 831 20.65 18.08 27.32
N LEU A 832 20.05 17.18 28.10
CA LEU A 832 19.92 15.77 27.75
C LEU A 832 18.95 15.65 26.58
N SER A 833 19.41 15.13 25.44
CA SER A 833 18.58 14.85 24.26
C SER A 833 17.97 13.45 24.30
N GLY A 834 18.67 12.49 24.91
CA GLY A 834 18.20 11.12 25.01
C GLY A 834 19.07 10.24 25.91
N ILE A 835 18.68 8.99 26.08
CA ILE A 835 19.40 7.97 26.83
C ILE A 835 19.42 6.71 25.99
N ARG A 836 20.60 6.28 25.58
CA ARG A 836 20.79 4.99 24.91
C ARG A 836 21.08 3.89 25.93
N VAL A 837 20.35 2.78 25.85
CA VAL A 837 20.47 1.65 26.77
C VAL A 837 20.77 0.38 26.00
N ILE A 838 21.77 -0.36 26.44
CA ILE A 838 22.22 -1.60 25.79
C ILE A 838 22.31 -2.70 26.83
N ALA A 839 21.68 -3.84 26.57
CA ALA A 839 21.75 -5.02 27.43
C ALA A 839 22.22 -6.23 26.62
N ILE A 840 23.33 -6.85 27.01
CA ILE A 840 23.93 -8.02 26.35
C ILE A 840 24.01 -9.17 27.35
N GLY A 841 23.35 -10.28 27.06
CA GLY A 841 23.24 -11.46 27.90
C GLY A 841 24.05 -12.66 27.43
N ASN A 842 24.42 -13.53 28.38
CA ASN A 842 25.15 -14.77 28.09
C ASN A 842 24.25 -15.93 27.63
N GLN A 843 22.92 -15.79 27.69
CA GLN A 843 21.96 -16.78 27.20
C GLN A 843 21.14 -16.24 26.00
N GLY A 844 21.67 -15.21 25.34
CA GLY A 844 21.13 -14.67 24.09
C GLY A 844 20.24 -13.44 24.25
N PHE A 845 20.04 -12.92 25.47
CA PHE A 845 19.36 -11.64 25.63
C PHE A 845 20.17 -10.50 24.97
N PHE A 846 19.53 -9.72 24.11
CA PHE A 846 20.13 -8.54 23.51
C PHE A 846 19.07 -7.45 23.33
N ARG A 847 19.40 -6.23 23.76
CA ARG A 847 18.64 -5.00 23.51
C ARG A 847 19.58 -3.83 23.31
N ASP A 848 19.21 -2.91 22.45
CA ASP A 848 19.94 -1.68 22.15
C ASP A 848 18.90 -0.64 21.72
N GLU A 849 18.46 0.17 22.67
CA GLU A 849 17.32 1.09 22.52
C GLU A 849 17.77 2.51 22.85
N CYS A 850 17.18 3.50 22.17
CA CYS A 850 17.43 4.91 22.44
C CYS A 850 16.12 5.57 22.86
N TYR A 851 16.12 6.22 24.01
CA TYR A 851 14.94 6.92 24.55
C TYR A 851 15.16 8.41 24.45
N THR A 852 14.38 9.11 23.62
CA THR A 852 14.42 10.57 23.54
C THR A 852 13.97 11.19 24.87
N ASN A 853 14.58 12.32 25.21
CA ASN A 853 14.27 13.09 26.41
C ASN A 853 13.45 14.33 26.04
N GLU A 854 12.19 14.12 25.65
CA GLU A 854 11.29 15.17 25.16
C GLU A 854 9.99 15.25 25.95
N PHE A 855 9.41 16.46 26.00
CA PHE A 855 8.12 16.74 26.63
C PHE A 855 7.06 16.96 25.54
N TYR A 856 6.27 15.92 25.26
CA TYR A 856 5.00 15.99 24.53
C TYR A 856 4.98 16.98 23.35
N ASP A 857 5.81 16.74 22.33
CA ASP A 857 5.56 17.27 21.00
C ASP A 857 5.54 16.09 20.01
N PRO A 858 4.38 15.66 19.50
CA PRO A 858 4.32 14.62 18.47
C PRO A 858 4.92 15.08 17.13
N THR A 859 5.33 16.35 17.00
CA THR A 859 5.96 16.91 15.80
C THR A 859 7.47 17.07 15.90
N SER A 860 8.09 16.81 17.07
CA SER A 860 9.54 16.79 17.16
C SER A 860 10.08 15.51 16.52
N VAL A 861 10.83 15.69 15.43
CA VAL A 861 11.63 14.63 14.83
C VAL A 861 12.70 14.24 15.86
N PRO A 862 12.83 12.95 16.24
CA PRO A 862 13.93 12.48 17.07
C PRO A 862 15.25 12.99 16.48
N ASP A 863 16.02 13.74 17.27
CA ASP A 863 17.33 14.21 16.84
C ASP A 863 18.21 12.97 16.58
N ALA A 864 18.72 12.82 15.35
CA ALA A 864 19.45 11.66 14.80
C ALA A 864 20.69 11.19 15.60
N SER A 865 20.95 11.83 16.74
CA SER A 865 21.84 11.33 17.78
C SER A 865 21.28 10.09 18.50
N CYS A 866 19.95 9.95 18.59
CA CYS A 866 19.18 8.73 18.75
C CYS A 866 18.50 8.39 17.40
#